data_AF-A0A954LCE4-F1
#
_entry.id   AF-A0A954LCE4-F1
#
_cell.length_a   1.000
_cell.length_b   1.000
_cell.length_c   1.000
_cell.angle_alpha   90.00
_cell.angle_beta   90.00
_cell.angle_gamma   90.00
#
_symmetry.space_group_name_H-M   'P 1'
#
loop_
_entity.id
_entity.type
_entity.pdbx_description
1 polymer ?
#
loop_
_entity_poly.entity_id
_entity_poly.type
_entity_poly.pdbx_seq_one_letter_code
_entity_poly.pdbx_strand_id
1 'polypeptide(L)'
;MQLSHPSVCRFVRGVLLALTVHVSVLHPALSQMKGTPAEQPFLVGYARDLTPKRAMTFFQGVATELSIGESMMKQMEVAETELVSTQVDRPIMGTAWYMVTGLIPSFETVTFQQCADLADARKILSARARQYGGGNTSSANPGATVADLPNDCFTLRNRWVWDNPAPEGEIPDQQALVPTGFERSTEIVEENGQRLLRTTQTMTIYFRYNEGMLYESRFEELTTMNLPATDSLLRAAKGETDLGFEAYLDRIPIGIRTLGWNMINSGAGVQMQPRDDEPEELYGIRQAAGDFALPLIRAVMFDVDNAEGWATFAAAGKPSLHGYATVRTRANGQFSKDLQGLSSGRSLFAPILNDEAALTFHTCAQLPEKFAAVATSGAAWVKYQARDRLPTADPRLVDVDLLAATLDNFAEHRRIEILYKMGWTTESAGVIYGGIQVGDNHELVPSVYRLAVAMDPSVADQFSLESTELGPMAVGRIPEDATAEIERAAGIRPTHLYLLHSNSCLWFALGGEHADEIIRSSAATCSESDTLTRTPLLSFSLDVAKWLEYPQDDPVGVASMLTWLDVNAPWFPPFPFPRGQSGGKRQPLLQKVIDLGGDTDMTVRLLGDESGLVLDARMGEALGTYLIARLIDGQDQMMRRFEEDRKRLMEEQKRLTEKAEQNQKSQDP
;
A
#
# COMPACT_ATOMS: atom_id res chain seq x y z
N MET A 1 15.71 4.89 19.37
CA MET A 1 14.43 5.65 19.42
C MET A 1 13.79 5.53 18.04
N GLN A 2 12.90 4.54 17.82
CA GLN A 2 12.24 4.32 16.52
C GLN A 2 10.97 5.19 16.42
N LEU A 3 11.13 6.45 16.03
CA LEU A 3 10.02 7.34 15.70
C LEU A 3 9.75 7.29 14.19
N SER A 4 8.91 6.35 13.78
CA SER A 4 8.23 6.39 12.48
C SER A 4 6.72 6.38 12.75
N HIS A 5 6.13 7.57 12.88
CA HIS A 5 4.71 7.69 13.18
C HIS A 5 3.89 7.78 11.86
N PRO A 6 3.13 6.74 11.46
CA PRO A 6 2.50 6.66 10.15
C PRO A 6 0.98 6.92 10.22
N SER A 7 0.51 7.90 10.99
CA SER A 7 -0.91 8.03 11.36
C SER A 7 -1.87 8.26 10.17
N VAL A 8 -1.47 9.11 9.22
CA VAL A 8 -2.30 9.45 8.05
C VAL A 8 -2.21 8.38 6.96
N CYS A 9 -1.00 7.83 6.75
CA CYS A 9 -0.81 6.61 5.95
C CYS A 9 -1.52 5.40 6.55
N ARG A 10 -1.69 5.30 7.87
CA ARG A 10 -2.49 4.27 8.56
C ARG A 10 -3.99 4.53 8.48
N PHE A 11 -4.45 5.76 8.22
CA PHE A 11 -5.85 6.04 7.96
C PHE A 11 -6.23 5.72 6.50
N VAL A 12 -5.42 6.14 5.53
CA VAL A 12 -5.62 5.77 4.11
C VAL A 12 -5.33 4.28 3.89
N ARG A 13 -4.24 3.73 4.46
CA ARG A 13 -4.10 2.28 4.58
C ARG A 13 -5.20 1.70 5.44
N GLY A 14 -5.74 2.36 6.44
CA GLY A 14 -6.82 1.81 7.28
C GLY A 14 -8.13 1.68 6.52
N VAL A 15 -8.44 2.63 5.64
CA VAL A 15 -9.60 2.61 4.73
C VAL A 15 -9.36 1.61 3.60
N LEU A 16 -8.19 1.63 2.94
CA LEU A 16 -7.83 0.66 1.91
C LEU A 16 -7.64 -0.75 2.46
N LEU A 17 -7.08 -0.91 3.67
CA LEU A 17 -6.94 -2.17 4.39
C LEU A 17 -8.27 -2.58 5.00
N ALA A 18 -9.18 -1.69 5.40
CA ALA A 18 -10.54 -2.09 5.79
C ALA A 18 -11.33 -2.58 4.57
N LEU A 19 -11.17 -1.94 3.40
CA LEU A 19 -11.68 -2.41 2.10
C LEU A 19 -11.02 -3.75 1.71
N THR A 20 -9.69 -3.85 1.84
CA THR A 20 -8.93 -5.06 1.49
C THR A 20 -9.15 -6.17 2.51
N VAL A 21 -9.34 -5.90 3.80
CA VAL A 21 -9.62 -6.87 4.88
C VAL A 21 -11.07 -7.31 4.81
N HIS A 22 -12.03 -6.42 4.49
CA HIS A 22 -13.39 -6.85 4.14
C HIS A 22 -13.38 -7.79 2.93
N VAL A 23 -12.52 -7.57 1.93
CA VAL A 23 -12.43 -8.43 0.73
C VAL A 23 -11.54 -9.68 0.96
N SER A 24 -10.51 -9.62 1.80
CA SER A 24 -9.50 -10.70 1.94
C SER A 24 -9.77 -11.64 3.11
N VAL A 25 -10.37 -11.17 4.21
CA VAL A 25 -10.67 -12.02 5.39
C VAL A 25 -11.83 -12.98 5.12
N LEU A 26 -12.58 -12.75 4.05
CA LEU A 26 -13.69 -13.62 3.63
C LEU A 26 -13.28 -14.74 2.65
N HIS A 27 -12.00 -14.92 2.31
CA HIS A 27 -11.62 -15.60 1.06
C HIS A 27 -11.10 -17.07 1.11
N PRO A 28 -11.14 -17.85 2.21
CA PRO A 28 -11.25 -19.30 1.96
C PRO A 28 -12.04 -20.17 2.93
N ALA A 29 -12.55 -19.68 4.06
CA ALA A 29 -12.93 -20.61 5.13
C ALA A 29 -14.31 -21.31 4.96
N LEU A 30 -15.21 -20.89 4.07
CA LEU A 30 -16.64 -21.24 4.23
C LEU A 30 -17.42 -21.49 2.92
N SER A 31 -16.85 -22.21 1.95
CA SER A 31 -17.46 -22.51 0.64
C SER A 31 -18.57 -23.59 0.63
N GLN A 32 -19.14 -24.00 1.78
CA GLN A 32 -20.09 -25.12 1.83
C GLN A 32 -21.55 -24.79 2.08
N MET A 33 -21.94 -23.51 2.11
CA MET A 33 -23.36 -23.16 2.16
C MET A 33 -23.84 -22.69 0.80
N LYS A 34 -24.78 -23.44 0.20
CA LYS A 34 -25.52 -23.02 -0.99
C LYS A 34 -26.11 -21.64 -0.72
N GLY A 35 -25.56 -20.63 -1.38
CA GLY A 35 -26.07 -19.27 -1.36
C GLY A 35 -26.26 -18.80 -2.79
N THR A 36 -27.18 -17.86 -2.98
CA THR A 36 -27.46 -17.30 -4.30
C THR A 36 -26.60 -16.05 -4.48
N PRO A 37 -25.82 -15.92 -5.56
CA PRO A 37 -25.17 -14.65 -5.90
C PRO A 37 -26.21 -13.54 -6.07
N ALA A 38 -25.89 -12.34 -5.59
CA ALA A 38 -26.70 -11.16 -5.79
C ALA A 38 -26.88 -10.86 -7.30
N GLU A 39 -27.97 -10.20 -7.67
CA GLU A 39 -28.25 -9.88 -9.07
C GLU A 39 -27.26 -8.86 -9.68
N GLN A 40 -26.57 -8.09 -8.83
CA GLN A 40 -25.64 -7.06 -9.26
C GLN A 40 -24.32 -7.17 -8.48
N PRO A 41 -23.18 -6.87 -9.13
CA PRO A 41 -21.90 -6.88 -8.45
C PRO A 41 -21.80 -5.70 -7.48
N PHE A 42 -21.10 -5.86 -6.36
CA PHE A 42 -20.79 -4.74 -5.46
C PHE A 42 -19.43 -4.11 -5.78
N LEU A 43 -18.60 -4.74 -6.61
CA LEU A 43 -17.35 -4.20 -7.11
C LEU A 43 -17.15 -4.68 -8.55
N VAL A 44 -16.67 -3.80 -9.41
CA VAL A 44 -16.21 -4.12 -10.77
C VAL A 44 -14.85 -3.47 -10.97
N GLY A 45 -13.88 -4.23 -11.45
CA GLY A 45 -12.55 -3.75 -11.80
C GLY A 45 -12.25 -4.13 -13.24
N TYR A 46 -11.64 -3.23 -14.00
CA TYR A 46 -11.38 -3.45 -15.41
C TYR A 46 -10.02 -2.89 -15.82
N ALA A 47 -9.50 -3.45 -16.89
CA ALA A 47 -8.31 -3.02 -17.60
C ALA A 47 -8.62 -3.01 -19.09
N ARG A 48 -8.32 -1.92 -19.76
CA ARG A 48 -8.44 -1.74 -21.18
C ARG A 48 -7.05 -1.82 -21.80
N ASP A 49 -6.94 -2.59 -22.87
CA ASP A 49 -5.72 -2.66 -23.67
C ASP A 49 -4.47 -3.19 -22.93
N LEU A 50 -4.67 -3.71 -21.71
CA LEU A 50 -3.64 -4.34 -20.89
C LEU A 50 -3.78 -5.86 -20.97
N THR A 51 -3.55 -6.40 -22.16
CA THR A 51 -3.52 -7.87 -22.33
C THR A 51 -2.29 -8.46 -21.66
N PRO A 52 -2.33 -9.74 -21.20
CA PRO A 52 -1.13 -10.41 -20.71
C PRO A 52 0.04 -10.30 -21.68
N LYS A 53 -0.21 -10.44 -22.99
CA LYS A 53 0.80 -10.25 -24.04
C LYS A 53 1.42 -8.85 -24.01
N ARG A 54 0.61 -7.79 -23.95
CA ARG A 54 1.12 -6.41 -23.92
C ARG A 54 1.90 -6.11 -22.63
N ALA A 55 1.38 -6.52 -21.48
CA ALA A 55 2.10 -6.40 -20.22
C ALA A 55 3.45 -7.13 -20.27
N MET A 56 3.46 -8.35 -20.83
CA MET A 56 4.67 -9.14 -21.07
C MET A 56 5.66 -8.42 -21.99
N THR A 57 5.21 -7.92 -23.14
CA THR A 57 6.06 -7.17 -24.08
C THR A 57 6.65 -5.94 -23.42
N PHE A 58 5.87 -5.21 -22.61
CA PHE A 58 6.37 -4.06 -21.86
C PHE A 58 7.43 -4.48 -20.83
N PHE A 59 7.16 -5.51 -20.02
CA PHE A 59 8.14 -6.03 -19.06
C PHE A 59 9.42 -6.50 -19.74
N GLN A 60 9.33 -7.21 -20.88
CA GLN A 60 10.45 -7.65 -21.70
C GLN A 60 11.25 -6.46 -22.26
N GLY A 61 10.56 -5.41 -22.74
CA GLY A 61 11.19 -4.17 -23.21
C GLY A 61 12.03 -3.53 -22.12
N VAL A 62 11.41 -3.23 -20.97
CA VAL A 62 12.09 -2.64 -19.80
C VAL A 62 13.26 -3.52 -19.33
N ALA A 63 13.05 -4.84 -19.24
CA ALA A 63 14.08 -5.79 -18.83
C ALA A 63 15.28 -5.80 -19.79
N THR A 64 15.02 -5.76 -21.10
CA THR A 64 16.05 -5.76 -22.14
C THR A 64 16.84 -4.46 -22.13
N GLU A 65 16.15 -3.32 -22.14
CA GLU A 65 16.76 -1.99 -22.16
C GLU A 65 17.63 -1.74 -20.93
N LEU A 66 17.18 -2.17 -19.74
CA LEU A 66 17.92 -1.99 -18.49
C LEU A 66 18.90 -3.13 -18.18
N SER A 67 18.86 -4.22 -18.96
CA SER A 67 19.61 -5.46 -18.75
C SER A 67 19.36 -6.08 -17.36
N ILE A 68 18.09 -6.22 -16.99
CA ILE A 68 17.62 -6.80 -15.72
C ILE A 68 16.68 -7.98 -15.97
N GLY A 69 16.40 -8.80 -14.95
CA GLY A 69 15.30 -9.79 -15.05
C GLY A 69 15.59 -11.05 -15.85
N GLU A 70 16.84 -11.38 -16.16
CA GLU A 70 17.19 -12.49 -17.07
C GLU A 70 16.61 -13.85 -16.63
N SER A 71 16.69 -14.20 -15.33
CA SER A 71 16.13 -15.46 -14.82
C SER A 71 14.61 -15.44 -14.86
N MET A 72 13.99 -14.32 -14.51
CA MET A 72 12.55 -14.13 -14.61
C MET A 72 12.07 -14.32 -16.05
N MET A 73 12.72 -13.67 -17.03
CA MET A 73 12.32 -13.72 -18.43
C MET A 73 12.45 -15.13 -19.04
N LYS A 74 13.51 -15.87 -18.71
CA LYS A 74 13.67 -17.28 -19.15
C LYS A 74 12.49 -18.17 -18.71
N GLN A 75 11.92 -17.91 -17.54
CA GLN A 75 10.77 -18.68 -17.08
C GLN A 75 9.46 -18.22 -17.73
N MET A 76 9.36 -16.93 -18.07
CA MET A 76 8.20 -16.37 -18.75
C MET A 76 8.10 -16.80 -20.22
N GLU A 77 9.22 -16.95 -20.93
CA GLU A 77 9.25 -17.47 -22.31
C GLU A 77 8.55 -18.83 -22.45
N VAL A 78 8.64 -19.69 -21.42
CA VAL A 78 7.94 -20.99 -21.38
C VAL A 78 6.42 -20.82 -21.31
N ALA A 79 5.94 -19.75 -20.66
CA ALA A 79 4.52 -19.46 -20.50
C ALA A 79 3.91 -18.71 -21.71
N GLU A 80 4.74 -17.96 -22.46
CA GLU A 80 4.29 -17.10 -23.55
C GLU A 80 3.71 -17.88 -24.74
N THR A 81 4.14 -19.12 -24.94
CA THR A 81 3.70 -20.03 -26.02
C THR A 81 2.19 -20.30 -26.06
N GLU A 82 1.45 -19.95 -25.00
CA GLU A 82 0.02 -20.27 -24.86
C GLU A 82 -0.91 -19.05 -24.69
N LEU A 83 -0.39 -17.82 -24.74
CA LEU A 83 -1.19 -16.60 -24.58
C LEU A 83 -1.96 -16.26 -25.86
N VAL A 84 -3.24 -16.64 -25.92
CA VAL A 84 -4.12 -16.23 -27.02
C VAL A 84 -4.67 -14.83 -26.80
N SER A 85 -4.39 -13.94 -27.76
CA SER A 85 -5.03 -12.63 -27.85
C SER A 85 -6.38 -12.72 -28.57
N THR A 86 -7.33 -11.92 -28.08
CA THR A 86 -8.59 -11.57 -28.75
C THR A 86 -8.32 -10.81 -30.05
N GLN A 87 -9.28 -10.83 -30.97
CA GLN A 87 -9.22 -10.06 -32.23
C GLN A 87 -9.61 -8.60 -32.05
N VAL A 88 -10.10 -8.21 -30.87
CA VAL A 88 -10.39 -6.82 -30.52
C VAL A 88 -9.08 -6.08 -30.33
N ASP A 89 -8.92 -4.93 -31.02
CA ASP A 89 -7.68 -4.12 -31.02
C ASP A 89 -7.29 -3.62 -29.61
N ARG A 90 -8.27 -3.13 -28.85
CA ARG A 90 -8.10 -2.60 -27.49
C ARG A 90 -9.11 -3.24 -26.54
N PRO A 91 -8.92 -4.52 -26.19
CA PRO A 91 -9.93 -5.28 -25.46
C PRO A 91 -10.02 -4.82 -24.02
N ILE A 92 -11.23 -4.90 -23.45
CA ILE A 92 -11.44 -4.77 -22.02
C ILE A 92 -11.44 -6.15 -21.38
N MET A 93 -10.78 -6.27 -20.23
CA MET A 93 -10.89 -7.42 -19.35
C MET A 93 -11.04 -6.97 -17.90
N GLY A 94 -11.55 -7.82 -17.03
CA GLY A 94 -11.76 -7.43 -15.64
C GLY A 94 -12.40 -8.50 -14.80
N THR A 95 -12.83 -8.08 -13.61
CA THR A 95 -13.48 -8.92 -12.61
C THR A 95 -14.65 -8.16 -12.01
N ALA A 96 -15.76 -8.84 -11.80
CA ALA A 96 -16.91 -8.38 -11.06
C ALA A 96 -17.07 -9.27 -9.81
N TRP A 97 -17.26 -8.64 -8.65
CA TRP A 97 -17.45 -9.32 -7.38
C TRP A 97 -18.91 -9.22 -6.95
N TYR A 98 -19.50 -10.37 -6.63
CA TYR A 98 -20.89 -10.51 -6.24
C TYR A 98 -20.98 -10.97 -4.79
N MET A 99 -21.86 -10.35 -4.01
CA MET A 99 -22.20 -10.86 -2.69
C MET A 99 -23.01 -12.15 -2.85
N VAL A 100 -22.72 -13.17 -2.06
CA VAL A 100 -23.54 -14.38 -2.00
C VAL A 100 -24.39 -14.32 -0.74
N THR A 101 -25.71 -14.36 -0.93
CA THR A 101 -26.65 -14.41 0.18
C THR A 101 -26.78 -15.86 0.65
N GLY A 102 -26.19 -16.15 1.80
CA GLY A 102 -26.32 -17.41 2.53
C GLY A 102 -26.36 -17.16 4.05
N LEU A 103 -26.38 -18.22 4.86
CA LEU A 103 -26.34 -18.10 6.32
C LEU A 103 -25.07 -17.36 6.81
N ILE A 104 -23.96 -17.55 6.09
CA ILE A 104 -22.74 -16.75 6.25
C ILE A 104 -22.49 -16.04 4.92
N PRO A 105 -22.29 -14.70 4.93
CA PRO A 105 -21.94 -13.97 3.72
C PRO A 105 -20.62 -14.45 3.14
N SER A 106 -20.60 -14.66 1.83
CA SER A 106 -19.37 -14.82 1.05
C SER A 106 -19.44 -13.91 -0.17
N PHE A 107 -18.41 -13.94 -1.00
CA PHE A 107 -18.43 -13.30 -2.30
C PHE A 107 -17.90 -14.26 -3.36
N GLU A 108 -18.42 -14.11 -4.57
CA GLU A 108 -18.00 -14.86 -5.73
C GLU A 108 -17.49 -13.90 -6.80
N THR A 109 -16.55 -14.39 -7.61
CA THR A 109 -15.87 -13.58 -8.63
C THR A 109 -16.26 -14.05 -10.02
N VAL A 110 -16.68 -13.12 -10.87
CA VAL A 110 -16.88 -13.35 -12.30
C VAL A 110 -15.83 -12.56 -13.07
N THR A 111 -14.94 -13.24 -13.75
CA THR A 111 -13.98 -12.60 -14.66
C THR A 111 -14.62 -12.39 -16.03
N PHE A 112 -14.22 -11.37 -16.76
CA PHE A 112 -14.72 -11.09 -18.10
C PHE A 112 -13.61 -10.64 -19.05
N GLN A 113 -13.78 -10.96 -20.33
CA GLN A 113 -12.86 -10.56 -21.40
C GLN A 113 -13.63 -10.26 -22.70
N GLN A 114 -13.34 -9.12 -23.31
CA GLN A 114 -13.95 -8.73 -24.57
C GLN A 114 -13.46 -9.60 -25.73
N CYS A 115 -14.41 -10.09 -26.51
CA CYS A 115 -14.21 -10.94 -27.68
C CYS A 115 -14.83 -10.28 -28.90
N ALA A 116 -14.27 -10.50 -30.08
CA ALA A 116 -14.86 -9.96 -31.31
C ALA A 116 -16.21 -10.62 -31.61
N ASP A 117 -16.30 -11.93 -31.38
CA ASP A 117 -17.49 -12.75 -31.57
C ASP A 117 -17.40 -14.06 -30.77
N LEU A 118 -18.37 -14.95 -30.97
CA LEU A 118 -18.41 -16.28 -30.36
C LEU A 118 -17.26 -17.19 -30.82
N ALA A 119 -16.78 -17.05 -32.06
CA ALA A 119 -15.68 -17.86 -32.58
C ALA A 119 -14.36 -17.47 -31.90
N ASP A 120 -14.15 -16.18 -31.67
CA ASP A 120 -13.03 -15.65 -30.89
C ASP A 120 -13.09 -16.10 -29.43
N ALA A 121 -14.29 -16.10 -28.82
CA ALA A 121 -14.50 -16.67 -27.49
C ALA A 121 -14.12 -18.17 -27.43
N ARG A 122 -14.53 -18.97 -28.43
CA ARG A 122 -14.14 -20.39 -28.53
C ARG A 122 -12.64 -20.60 -28.72
N LYS A 123 -11.97 -19.70 -29.44
CA LYS A 123 -10.51 -19.71 -29.58
C LYS A 123 -9.83 -19.50 -28.23
N ILE A 124 -10.31 -18.56 -27.42
CA ILE A 124 -9.83 -18.29 -26.05
C ILE A 124 -10.08 -19.52 -25.15
N LEU A 125 -11.28 -20.10 -25.18
CA LEU A 125 -11.61 -21.32 -24.42
C LEU A 125 -10.67 -22.49 -24.76
N SER A 126 -10.43 -22.70 -26.05
CA SER A 126 -9.52 -23.75 -26.54
C SER A 126 -8.08 -23.52 -26.06
N ALA A 127 -7.65 -22.26 -25.99
CA ALA A 127 -6.35 -21.89 -25.43
C ALA A 127 -6.26 -22.21 -23.94
N ARG A 128 -7.29 -21.86 -23.16
CA ARG A 128 -7.35 -22.18 -21.73
C ARG A 128 -7.37 -23.68 -21.48
N ALA A 129 -8.09 -24.45 -22.28
CA ALA A 129 -8.09 -25.91 -22.19
C ALA A 129 -6.68 -26.50 -22.42
N ARG A 130 -5.92 -25.94 -23.37
CA ARG A 130 -4.51 -26.32 -23.55
C ARG A 130 -3.65 -25.93 -22.35
N GLN A 131 -3.80 -24.71 -21.81
CA GLN A 131 -3.07 -24.28 -20.61
C GLN A 131 -3.31 -25.21 -19.41
N TYR A 132 -4.54 -25.67 -19.22
CA TYR A 132 -4.89 -26.56 -18.13
C TYR A 132 -4.52 -28.04 -18.39
N GLY A 133 -4.36 -28.44 -19.65
CA GLY A 133 -4.13 -29.83 -20.07
C GLY A 133 -2.76 -30.15 -20.69
N GLY A 134 -1.90 -29.16 -20.95
CA GLY A 134 -0.75 -29.24 -21.87
C GLY A 134 0.65 -29.20 -21.25
N GLY A 135 0.77 -29.33 -19.93
CA GLY A 135 2.07 -29.43 -19.25
C GLY A 135 2.66 -30.84 -19.31
N ASN A 136 3.63 -31.02 -20.19
CA ASN A 136 4.27 -32.28 -20.62
C ASN A 136 5.10 -33.05 -19.55
N THR A 137 4.65 -33.21 -18.29
CA THR A 137 5.51 -33.79 -17.22
C THR A 137 5.00 -34.98 -16.42
N SER A 138 3.78 -35.51 -16.63
CA SER A 138 3.45 -36.86 -16.14
C SER A 138 2.22 -37.44 -16.82
N SER A 139 2.18 -38.76 -16.97
CA SER A 139 1.07 -39.55 -17.53
C SER A 139 -0.23 -39.52 -16.70
N ALA A 140 -0.37 -38.57 -15.78
CA ALA A 140 -1.42 -38.55 -14.75
C ALA A 140 -2.48 -37.44 -14.92
N ASN A 141 -2.40 -36.64 -16.00
CA ASN A 141 -3.39 -35.62 -16.31
C ASN A 141 -4.07 -35.91 -17.66
N PRO A 142 -5.33 -36.42 -17.71
CA PRO A 142 -6.06 -36.69 -18.95
C PRO A 142 -6.39 -35.45 -19.79
N GLY A 143 -6.00 -34.25 -19.34
CA GLY A 143 -6.19 -33.00 -20.06
C GLY A 143 -7.53 -32.34 -19.75
N ALA A 144 -7.61 -31.02 -19.96
CA ALA A 144 -8.85 -30.29 -19.75
C ALA A 144 -9.83 -30.48 -20.94
N THR A 145 -11.09 -30.78 -20.64
CA THR A 145 -12.16 -30.96 -21.63
C THR A 145 -13.11 -29.78 -21.63
N VAL A 146 -13.47 -29.27 -22.82
CA VAL A 146 -14.51 -28.25 -22.99
C VAL A 146 -15.82 -28.92 -23.42
N ALA A 147 -16.93 -28.62 -22.76
CA ALA A 147 -18.25 -29.05 -23.16
C ALA A 147 -19.19 -27.85 -23.36
N ASP A 148 -19.99 -27.91 -24.43
CA ASP A 148 -21.01 -26.91 -24.73
C ASP A 148 -22.22 -27.10 -23.81
N LEU A 149 -22.77 -25.99 -23.32
CA LEU A 149 -24.03 -25.88 -22.61
C LEU A 149 -25.02 -25.02 -23.43
N PRO A 150 -26.33 -25.04 -23.11
CA PRO A 150 -27.30 -24.15 -23.75
C PRO A 150 -26.95 -22.66 -23.56
N ASN A 151 -27.50 -21.80 -24.42
CA ASN A 151 -27.40 -20.33 -24.32
C ASN A 151 -25.95 -19.78 -24.34
N ASP A 152 -25.14 -20.25 -25.30
CA ASP A 152 -23.73 -19.84 -25.46
C ASP A 152 -22.89 -19.96 -24.18
N CYS A 153 -23.21 -20.98 -23.38
CA CYS A 153 -22.48 -21.35 -22.18
C CYS A 153 -21.54 -22.53 -22.45
N PHE A 154 -20.49 -22.64 -21.65
CA PHE A 154 -19.49 -23.70 -21.76
C PHE A 154 -19.02 -24.14 -20.39
N THR A 155 -18.49 -25.35 -20.30
CA THR A 155 -17.73 -25.82 -19.13
C THR A 155 -16.35 -26.25 -19.56
N LEU A 156 -15.35 -25.91 -18.76
CA LEU A 156 -14.01 -26.48 -18.82
C LEU A 156 -13.83 -27.34 -17.57
N ARG A 157 -13.58 -28.63 -17.76
CA ARG A 157 -13.28 -29.56 -16.68
C ARG A 157 -11.84 -30.00 -16.78
N ASN A 158 -11.06 -29.75 -15.73
CA ASN A 158 -9.71 -30.27 -15.59
C ASN A 158 -9.67 -31.29 -14.46
N ARG A 159 -9.01 -32.43 -14.69
CA ARG A 159 -8.95 -33.53 -13.73
C ARG A 159 -7.50 -33.88 -13.44
N TRP A 160 -7.08 -33.75 -12.20
CA TRP A 160 -5.79 -34.23 -11.73
C TRP A 160 -5.97 -35.54 -10.96
N VAL A 161 -5.10 -36.49 -11.22
CA VAL A 161 -5.07 -37.77 -10.52
C VAL A 161 -3.68 -37.94 -9.91
N TRP A 162 -3.63 -38.20 -8.61
CA TRP A 162 -2.39 -38.53 -7.91
C TRP A 162 -2.54 -39.88 -7.24
N ASP A 163 -1.62 -40.77 -7.53
CA ASP A 163 -1.53 -42.08 -6.89
C ASP A 163 -0.40 -42.05 -5.88
N ASN A 164 -0.73 -42.24 -4.61
CA ASN A 164 0.24 -42.37 -3.51
C ASN A 164 0.14 -43.76 -2.90
N PRO A 165 1.18 -44.29 -2.24
CA PRO A 165 1.05 -45.52 -1.46
C PRO A 165 -0.09 -45.41 -0.44
N ALA A 166 -0.98 -46.40 -0.40
CA ALA A 166 -2.10 -46.37 0.54
C ALA A 166 -1.59 -46.48 1.99
N PRO A 167 -2.08 -45.65 2.93
CA PRO A 167 -1.72 -45.78 4.35
C PRO A 167 -2.24 -47.11 4.92
N GLU A 168 -1.51 -47.65 5.90
CA GLU A 168 -1.98 -48.79 6.70
C GLU A 168 -3.11 -48.32 7.63
N GLY A 169 -4.37 -48.45 7.21
CA GLY A 169 -5.54 -48.11 8.03
C GLY A 169 -6.77 -47.67 7.23
N GLU A 170 -7.80 -47.20 7.95
CA GLU A 170 -8.93 -46.49 7.34
C GLU A 170 -8.48 -45.13 6.81
N ILE A 171 -8.95 -44.77 5.61
CA ILE A 171 -8.75 -43.44 5.07
C ILE A 171 -9.68 -42.51 5.87
N PRO A 172 -9.16 -41.51 6.59
CA PRO A 172 -10.04 -40.54 7.22
C PRO A 172 -10.91 -39.90 6.13
N ASP A 173 -12.23 -39.87 6.34
CA ASP A 173 -13.17 -39.14 5.50
C ASP A 173 -12.85 -37.65 5.60
N GLN A 174 -11.83 -37.23 4.85
CA GLN A 174 -11.47 -35.83 4.71
C GLN A 174 -12.45 -35.23 3.72
N GLN A 175 -13.66 -34.93 4.21
CA GLN A 175 -14.44 -33.81 3.72
C GLN A 175 -13.69 -32.51 4.08
N ALA A 176 -12.50 -32.35 3.51
CA ALA A 176 -11.81 -31.07 3.51
C ALA A 176 -12.75 -30.06 2.84
N LEU A 177 -12.73 -28.82 3.31
CA LEU A 177 -13.42 -27.73 2.65
C LEU A 177 -12.92 -27.64 1.20
N VAL A 178 -13.72 -28.15 0.27
CA VAL A 178 -13.42 -28.07 -1.17
C VAL A 178 -14.00 -26.74 -1.67
N PRO A 179 -13.18 -25.85 -2.27
CA PRO A 179 -13.67 -24.58 -2.81
C PRO A 179 -14.73 -24.80 -3.90
N THR A 180 -15.61 -23.82 -4.11
CA THR A 180 -16.60 -23.84 -5.20
C THR A 180 -15.93 -24.18 -6.54
N GLY A 181 -16.55 -25.07 -7.31
CA GLY A 181 -16.02 -25.55 -8.59
C GLY A 181 -14.93 -26.62 -8.48
N PHE A 182 -14.51 -27.03 -7.28
CA PHE A 182 -13.65 -28.18 -7.08
C PHE A 182 -14.45 -29.38 -6.55
N GLU A 183 -14.08 -30.56 -7.02
CA GLU A 183 -14.51 -31.84 -6.47
C GLU A 183 -13.26 -32.62 -6.10
N ARG A 184 -13.23 -33.21 -4.91
CA ARG A 184 -12.14 -34.10 -4.49
C ARG A 184 -12.73 -35.45 -4.15
N SER A 185 -12.19 -36.50 -4.76
CA SER A 185 -12.49 -37.88 -4.38
C SER A 185 -11.21 -38.64 -4.10
N THR A 186 -11.28 -39.55 -3.14
CA THR A 186 -10.17 -40.44 -2.78
C THR A 186 -10.67 -41.87 -2.80
N GLU A 187 -9.99 -42.74 -3.55
CA GLU A 187 -10.30 -44.16 -3.62
C GLU A 187 -9.04 -45.00 -3.48
N ILE A 188 -9.18 -46.25 -3.03
CA ILE A 188 -8.09 -47.21 -3.03
C ILE A 188 -8.15 -47.99 -4.33
N VAL A 189 -7.04 -48.05 -5.04
CA VAL A 189 -6.90 -48.81 -6.28
C VAL A 189 -5.75 -49.81 -6.13
N GLU A 190 -5.95 -51.04 -6.58
CA GLU A 190 -4.88 -52.02 -6.71
C GLU A 190 -4.37 -52.04 -8.15
N GLU A 191 -3.13 -51.60 -8.34
CA GLU A 191 -2.45 -51.64 -9.65
C GLU A 191 -1.07 -52.28 -9.49
N ASN A 192 -0.74 -53.23 -10.38
CA ASN A 192 0.53 -53.96 -10.37
C ASN A 192 0.89 -54.62 -9.02
N GLY A 193 -0.11 -55.05 -8.25
CA GLY A 193 0.08 -55.68 -6.94
C GLY A 193 0.41 -54.70 -5.81
N GLN A 194 0.34 -53.38 -6.07
CA GLN A 194 0.49 -52.34 -5.06
C GLN A 194 -0.86 -51.70 -4.74
N ARG A 195 -1.11 -51.47 -3.45
CA ARG A 195 -2.30 -50.77 -2.96
C ARG A 195 -2.02 -49.27 -2.93
N LEU A 196 -2.70 -48.51 -3.79
CA LEU A 196 -2.51 -47.07 -3.97
C LEU A 196 -3.74 -46.30 -3.48
N LEU A 197 -3.51 -45.17 -2.81
CA LEU A 197 -4.50 -44.14 -2.55
C LEU A 197 -4.53 -43.20 -3.76
N ARG A 198 -5.55 -43.34 -4.58
CA ARG A 198 -5.83 -42.47 -5.72
C ARG A 198 -6.64 -41.27 -5.26
N THR A 199 -6.03 -40.08 -5.32
CA THR A 199 -6.74 -38.82 -5.12
C THR A 199 -7.06 -38.23 -6.48
N THR A 200 -8.35 -38.06 -6.79
CA THR A 200 -8.81 -37.27 -7.92
C THR A 200 -9.23 -35.89 -7.43
N GLN A 201 -8.75 -34.84 -8.09
CA GLN A 201 -9.30 -33.49 -7.97
C GLN A 201 -9.80 -33.04 -9.33
N THR A 202 -11.06 -32.63 -9.40
CA THR A 202 -11.67 -32.04 -10.60
C THR A 202 -11.89 -30.57 -10.33
N MET A 203 -11.51 -29.71 -11.28
CA MET A 203 -11.91 -28.31 -11.33
C MET A 203 -12.87 -28.11 -12.49
N THR A 204 -14.04 -27.54 -12.21
CA THR A 204 -15.01 -27.12 -13.20
C THR A 204 -15.04 -25.59 -13.25
N ILE A 205 -14.88 -25.05 -14.45
CA ILE A 205 -15.00 -23.62 -14.74
C ILE A 205 -16.16 -23.46 -15.72
N TYR A 206 -17.09 -22.57 -15.41
CA TYR A 206 -18.20 -22.19 -16.26
C TYR A 206 -17.85 -20.94 -17.05
N PHE A 207 -18.29 -20.90 -18.30
CA PHE A 207 -18.16 -19.75 -19.16
C PHE A 207 -19.50 -19.40 -19.78
N ARG A 208 -19.72 -18.11 -20.04
CA ARG A 208 -20.87 -17.62 -20.79
C ARG A 208 -20.44 -16.51 -21.72
N TYR A 209 -20.69 -16.68 -23.01
CA TYR A 209 -20.56 -15.60 -23.97
C TYR A 209 -21.85 -14.78 -23.97
N ASN A 210 -21.74 -13.47 -23.80
CA ASN A 210 -22.89 -12.56 -23.82
C ASN A 210 -22.46 -11.19 -24.37
N GLU A 211 -23.12 -10.72 -25.44
CA GLU A 211 -22.93 -9.39 -26.02
C GLU A 211 -21.46 -8.98 -26.28
N GLY A 212 -20.62 -9.89 -26.80
CA GLY A 212 -19.21 -9.58 -27.09
C GLY A 212 -18.27 -9.68 -25.89
N MET A 213 -18.75 -10.20 -24.76
CA MET A 213 -17.95 -10.49 -23.57
C MET A 213 -17.99 -12.00 -23.27
N LEU A 214 -16.83 -12.58 -22.97
CA LEU A 214 -16.71 -13.93 -22.42
C LEU A 214 -16.53 -13.81 -20.91
N TYR A 215 -17.54 -14.25 -20.17
CA TYR A 215 -17.53 -14.33 -18.72
C TYR A 215 -17.05 -15.70 -18.26
N GLU A 216 -16.37 -15.75 -17.13
CA GLU A 216 -15.83 -16.95 -16.50
C GLU A 216 -16.11 -16.94 -14.99
N SER A 217 -16.43 -18.11 -14.44
CA SER A 217 -16.56 -18.33 -13.00
C SER A 217 -16.40 -19.81 -12.63
N ARG A 218 -16.29 -20.12 -11.34
CA ARG A 218 -16.30 -21.50 -10.78
C ARG A 218 -17.68 -21.97 -10.31
N PHE A 219 -18.69 -21.12 -10.35
CA PHE A 219 -20.06 -21.45 -9.94
C PHE A 219 -21.02 -21.54 -11.15
N GLU A 220 -21.99 -22.46 -11.07
CA GLU A 220 -22.88 -22.82 -12.20
C GLU A 220 -23.88 -21.71 -12.53
N GLU A 221 -24.26 -20.91 -11.54
CA GLU A 221 -25.21 -19.80 -11.66
C GLU A 221 -24.76 -18.74 -12.68
N LEU A 222 -23.48 -18.73 -13.10
CA LEU A 222 -23.01 -17.90 -14.22
C LEU A 222 -23.87 -18.08 -15.49
N THR A 223 -24.36 -19.30 -15.70
CA THR A 223 -25.18 -19.67 -16.87
C THR A 223 -26.54 -18.97 -16.91
N THR A 224 -27.03 -18.48 -15.77
CA THR A 224 -28.38 -17.89 -15.64
C THR A 224 -28.39 -16.50 -15.00
N MET A 225 -27.32 -16.07 -14.33
CA MET A 225 -27.28 -14.80 -13.62
C MET A 225 -27.31 -13.58 -14.55
N ASN A 226 -27.65 -12.43 -13.97
CA ASN A 226 -27.53 -11.13 -14.63
C ASN A 226 -26.06 -10.70 -14.65
N LEU A 227 -25.54 -10.54 -15.87
CA LEU A 227 -24.17 -10.11 -16.10
C LEU A 227 -24.14 -8.61 -16.42
N PRO A 228 -23.05 -7.89 -16.12
CA PRO A 228 -22.93 -6.49 -16.48
C PRO A 228 -23.09 -6.33 -17.99
N ALA A 229 -23.87 -5.35 -18.45
CA ALA A 229 -24.01 -5.12 -19.88
C ALA A 229 -22.67 -4.67 -20.47
N THR A 230 -22.32 -5.18 -21.66
CA THR A 230 -21.08 -4.82 -22.36
C THR A 230 -20.97 -3.30 -22.54
N ASP A 231 -22.09 -2.66 -22.84
CA ASP A 231 -22.21 -1.22 -22.98
C ASP A 231 -21.85 -0.44 -21.70
N SER A 232 -22.17 -0.99 -20.52
CA SER A 232 -21.83 -0.41 -19.22
C SER A 232 -20.33 -0.51 -18.94
N LEU A 233 -19.75 -1.70 -19.16
CA LEU A 233 -18.31 -1.94 -19.00
C LEU A 233 -17.49 -1.08 -19.97
N LEU A 234 -17.96 -0.98 -21.23
CA LEU A 234 -17.35 -0.12 -22.23
C LEU A 234 -17.47 1.36 -21.87
N ARG A 235 -18.61 1.82 -21.34
CA ARG A 235 -18.80 3.22 -20.91
C ARG A 235 -17.91 3.59 -19.73
N ALA A 236 -17.74 2.71 -18.75
CA ALA A 236 -16.79 2.92 -17.66
C ALA A 236 -15.36 3.12 -18.21
N ALA A 237 -15.01 2.36 -19.25
CA ALA A 237 -13.75 2.48 -19.98
C ALA A 237 -13.77 3.47 -21.17
N LYS A 238 -14.86 4.23 -21.39
CA LYS A 238 -14.95 5.20 -22.50
C LYS A 238 -14.18 6.45 -22.10
N GLY A 239 -13.08 6.68 -22.80
CA GLY A 239 -12.15 7.77 -22.55
C GLY A 239 -10.73 7.31 -22.79
N GLU A 240 -9.82 7.99 -22.12
CA GLU A 240 -8.37 7.74 -22.12
C GLU A 240 -7.95 6.83 -20.96
N THR A 241 -8.89 6.18 -20.27
CA THR A 241 -8.64 5.34 -19.10
C THR A 241 -8.20 3.93 -19.52
N ASP A 242 -7.13 3.44 -18.88
CA ASP A 242 -6.56 2.12 -19.14
C ASP A 242 -6.86 1.12 -18.01
N LEU A 243 -7.05 1.60 -16.79
CA LEU A 243 -7.45 0.80 -15.63
C LEU A 243 -8.59 1.51 -14.90
N GLY A 244 -9.44 0.77 -14.22
CA GLY A 244 -10.40 1.36 -13.30
C GLY A 244 -11.17 0.37 -12.45
N PHE A 245 -11.91 0.92 -11.49
CA PHE A 245 -12.83 0.17 -10.65
C PHE A 245 -14.03 1.02 -10.25
N GLU A 246 -15.12 0.34 -9.92
CA GLU A 246 -16.34 0.90 -9.36
C GLU A 246 -16.83 -0.02 -8.24
N ALA A 247 -16.90 0.50 -7.02
CA ALA A 247 -17.39 -0.15 -5.82
C ALA A 247 -18.73 0.47 -5.41
N TYR A 248 -19.78 -0.35 -5.38
CA TYR A 248 -21.14 0.00 -5.01
C TYR A 248 -21.39 -0.48 -3.59
N LEU A 249 -20.91 0.29 -2.62
CA LEU A 249 -20.98 -0.10 -1.23
C LEU A 249 -22.43 -0.16 -0.77
N ASP A 250 -23.30 0.74 -1.25
CA ASP A 250 -24.77 0.75 -1.10
C ASP A 250 -25.45 -0.61 -1.36
N ARG A 251 -24.87 -1.47 -2.22
CA ARG A 251 -25.35 -2.83 -2.50
C ARG A 251 -25.04 -3.84 -1.40
N ILE A 252 -24.14 -3.54 -0.45
CA ILE A 252 -23.85 -4.41 0.69
C ILE A 252 -25.02 -4.33 1.69
N PRO A 253 -25.72 -5.45 1.97
CA PRO A 253 -26.85 -5.49 2.89
C PRO A 253 -26.53 -4.88 4.26
N ILE A 254 -27.48 -4.10 4.79
CA ILE A 254 -27.32 -3.42 6.08
C ILE A 254 -27.01 -4.38 7.24
N GLY A 255 -27.55 -5.61 7.20
CA GLY A 255 -27.27 -6.64 8.19
C GLY A 255 -25.79 -7.06 8.21
N ILE A 256 -25.15 -7.14 7.04
CA ILE A 256 -23.72 -7.47 6.92
C ILE A 256 -22.86 -6.32 7.44
N ARG A 257 -23.19 -5.08 7.04
CA ARG A 257 -22.52 -3.89 7.58
C ARG A 257 -22.64 -3.80 9.10
N THR A 258 -23.82 -4.11 9.63
CA THR A 258 -24.09 -4.13 11.08
C THR A 258 -23.33 -5.24 11.78
N LEU A 259 -23.25 -6.45 11.19
CA LEU A 259 -22.45 -7.55 11.72
C LEU A 259 -20.96 -7.18 11.77
N GLY A 260 -20.41 -6.67 10.66
CA GLY A 260 -19.03 -6.21 10.58
C GLY A 260 -18.73 -5.09 11.59
N TRP A 261 -19.64 -4.12 11.72
CA TRP A 261 -19.54 -3.07 12.72
C TRP A 261 -19.56 -3.62 14.14
N ASN A 262 -20.46 -4.56 14.46
CA ASN A 262 -20.53 -5.16 15.79
C ASN A 262 -19.23 -5.92 16.13
N MET A 263 -18.64 -6.62 15.16
CA MET A 263 -17.33 -7.28 15.34
C MET A 263 -16.21 -6.29 15.61
N ILE A 264 -16.12 -5.21 14.81
CA ILE A 264 -15.11 -4.15 14.98
C ILE A 264 -15.31 -3.45 16.32
N ASN A 265 -16.53 -3.04 16.64
CA ASN A 265 -16.87 -2.34 17.87
C ASN A 265 -16.64 -3.20 19.10
N SER A 266 -16.96 -4.50 19.05
CA SER A 266 -16.67 -5.44 20.14
C SER A 266 -15.17 -5.63 20.34
N GLY A 267 -14.41 -5.86 19.25
CA GLY A 267 -12.96 -6.01 19.33
C GLY A 267 -12.26 -4.74 19.83
N ALA A 268 -12.68 -3.57 19.34
CA ALA A 268 -12.19 -2.28 19.83
C ALA A 268 -12.59 -2.05 21.30
N GLY A 269 -13.81 -2.41 21.71
CA GLY A 269 -14.27 -2.29 23.08
C GLY A 269 -13.39 -3.06 24.07
N VAL A 270 -12.99 -4.31 23.74
CA VAL A 270 -12.01 -5.07 24.54
C VAL A 270 -10.67 -4.34 24.59
N GLN A 271 -10.20 -3.82 23.45
CA GLN A 271 -8.98 -3.03 23.38
C GLN A 271 -9.09 -1.64 24.01
N MET A 272 -10.26 -1.22 24.48
CA MET A 272 -10.53 0.05 25.16
C MET A 272 -10.83 -0.12 26.65
N GLN A 273 -10.89 -1.33 27.18
CA GLN A 273 -11.04 -1.58 28.63
C GLN A 273 -9.73 -1.32 29.37
N PRO A 274 -9.75 -0.76 30.60
CA PRO A 274 -8.54 -0.58 31.41
C PRO A 274 -7.87 -1.94 31.65
N ARG A 275 -6.55 -1.99 31.50
CA ARG A 275 -5.76 -3.20 31.76
C ARG A 275 -5.32 -3.20 33.23
N ASP A 276 -5.05 -4.40 33.75
CA ASP A 276 -4.47 -4.55 35.09
C ASP A 276 -3.15 -3.77 35.16
N ASP A 277 -3.00 -2.97 36.22
CA ASP A 277 -1.82 -2.12 36.50
C ASP A 277 -1.50 -1.05 35.43
N GLU A 278 -2.45 -0.70 34.56
CA GLU A 278 -2.27 0.40 33.59
C GLU A 278 -2.49 1.78 34.25
N PRO A 279 -1.56 2.73 34.06
CA PRO A 279 -1.76 4.12 34.48
C PRO A 279 -3.01 4.75 33.85
N GLU A 280 -3.74 5.55 34.64
CA GLU A 280 -4.99 6.20 34.21
C GLU A 280 -4.79 7.09 32.98
N GLU A 281 -3.64 7.76 32.86
CA GLU A 281 -3.31 8.62 31.72
C GLU A 281 -3.08 7.82 30.44
N LEU A 282 -2.46 6.64 30.53
CA LEU A 282 -2.29 5.73 29.39
C LEU A 282 -3.63 5.13 28.94
N TYR A 283 -4.46 4.75 29.90
CA TYR A 283 -5.84 4.35 29.66
C TYR A 283 -6.64 5.47 28.97
N GLY A 284 -6.54 6.70 29.46
CA GLY A 284 -7.22 7.88 28.93
C GLY A 284 -6.88 8.17 27.46
N ILE A 285 -5.60 8.09 27.07
CA ILE A 285 -5.19 8.23 25.66
C ILE A 285 -5.85 7.16 24.79
N ARG A 286 -5.81 5.90 25.24
CA ARG A 286 -6.35 4.77 24.47
C ARG A 286 -7.85 4.86 24.30
N GLN A 287 -8.56 5.24 25.38
CA GLN A 287 -9.99 5.47 25.34
C GLN A 287 -10.35 6.63 24.42
N ALA A 288 -9.71 7.79 24.56
CA ALA A 288 -9.96 8.96 23.73
C ALA A 288 -9.68 8.69 22.24
N ALA A 289 -8.61 7.96 21.93
CA ALA A 289 -8.28 7.56 20.55
C ALA A 289 -9.36 6.64 19.96
N GLY A 290 -9.88 5.70 20.75
CA GLY A 290 -10.99 4.83 20.36
C GLY A 290 -12.29 5.60 20.13
N ASP A 291 -12.64 6.51 21.05
CA ASP A 291 -13.85 7.36 20.96
C ASP A 291 -13.81 8.33 19.77
N PHE A 292 -12.60 8.69 19.31
CA PHE A 292 -12.39 9.44 18.08
C PHE A 292 -12.48 8.55 16.83
N ALA A 293 -11.80 7.40 16.81
CA ALA A 293 -11.65 6.57 15.60
C ALA A 293 -12.91 5.75 15.27
N LEU A 294 -13.61 5.21 16.27
CA LEU A 294 -14.77 4.34 16.06
C LEU A 294 -15.94 5.03 15.34
N PRO A 295 -16.34 6.26 15.71
CA PRO A 295 -17.35 7.00 14.96
C PRO A 295 -16.98 7.22 13.50
N LEU A 296 -15.70 7.50 13.20
CA LEU A 296 -15.23 7.70 11.84
C LEU A 296 -15.30 6.41 11.01
N ILE A 297 -14.88 5.28 11.57
CA ILE A 297 -15.01 3.96 10.92
C ILE A 297 -16.48 3.65 10.65
N ARG A 298 -17.35 3.89 11.63
CA ARG A 298 -18.80 3.71 11.46
C ARG A 298 -19.33 4.61 10.34
N ALA A 299 -18.96 5.88 10.33
CA ALA A 299 -19.40 6.83 9.31
C ALA A 299 -18.97 6.36 7.91
N VAL A 300 -17.73 5.88 7.74
CA VAL A 300 -17.27 5.29 6.47
C VAL A 300 -18.09 4.06 6.07
N MET A 301 -18.38 3.14 7.01
CA MET A 301 -19.12 1.91 6.73
C MET A 301 -20.58 2.15 6.33
N PHE A 302 -21.23 3.20 6.86
CA PHE A 302 -22.66 3.41 6.69
C PHE A 302 -23.04 4.60 5.79
N ASP A 303 -22.16 5.60 5.67
CA ASP A 303 -22.40 6.84 4.94
C ASP A 303 -21.61 6.95 3.63
N VAL A 304 -20.88 5.91 3.22
CA VAL A 304 -20.30 5.84 1.86
C VAL A 304 -21.24 5.05 0.96
N ASP A 305 -21.63 5.65 -0.15
CA ASP A 305 -22.53 5.02 -1.13
C ASP A 305 -21.72 4.30 -2.20
N ASN A 306 -20.70 4.95 -2.78
CA ASN A 306 -19.83 4.34 -3.77
C ASN A 306 -18.39 4.83 -3.68
N ALA A 307 -17.49 4.08 -4.31
CA ALA A 307 -16.14 4.52 -4.62
C ALA A 307 -15.82 4.14 -6.07
N GLU A 308 -15.08 4.96 -6.77
CA GLU A 308 -14.64 4.68 -8.14
C GLU A 308 -13.21 5.17 -8.31
N GLY A 309 -12.49 4.58 -9.23
CA GLY A 309 -11.18 5.08 -9.59
C GLY A 309 -10.76 4.62 -10.97
N TRP A 310 -9.84 5.35 -11.57
CA TRP A 310 -9.28 5.04 -12.87
C TRP A 310 -7.82 5.46 -12.92
N ALA A 311 -7.08 4.86 -13.85
CA ALA A 311 -5.74 5.29 -14.20
C ALA A 311 -5.53 5.21 -15.72
N THR A 312 -4.69 6.08 -16.22
CA THR A 312 -4.23 6.18 -17.61
C THR A 312 -2.72 6.08 -17.63
N PHE A 313 -2.19 5.15 -18.41
CA PHE A 313 -0.75 4.98 -18.59
C PHE A 313 -0.16 6.09 -19.47
N ALA A 314 1.15 6.31 -19.32
CA ALA A 314 1.89 7.15 -20.24
C ALA A 314 1.79 6.59 -21.67
N ALA A 315 1.64 7.47 -22.65
CA ALA A 315 1.52 7.14 -24.06
C ALA A 315 2.08 8.28 -24.93
N ALA A 316 2.20 8.07 -26.24
CA ALA A 316 2.64 9.11 -27.17
C ALA A 316 1.76 10.38 -27.04
N GLY A 317 2.36 11.50 -26.63
CA GLY A 317 1.67 12.77 -26.35
C GLY A 317 1.15 12.95 -24.92
N LYS A 318 1.33 11.96 -24.03
CA LYS A 318 1.05 12.01 -22.60
C LYS A 318 2.17 11.34 -21.80
N PRO A 319 3.19 12.10 -21.37
CA PRO A 319 4.40 11.55 -20.74
C PRO A 319 4.21 11.11 -19.28
N SER A 320 2.98 11.00 -18.77
CA SER A 320 2.72 10.71 -17.36
C SER A 320 1.59 9.71 -17.18
N LEU A 321 1.80 8.77 -16.26
CA LEU A 321 0.74 8.01 -15.60
C LEU A 321 -0.12 8.99 -14.79
N HIS A 322 -1.43 8.95 -14.99
CA HIS A 322 -2.38 9.72 -14.20
C HIS A 322 -3.42 8.78 -13.59
N GLY A 323 -3.73 8.96 -12.32
CA GLY A 323 -4.68 8.17 -11.56
C GLY A 323 -5.58 9.04 -10.72
N TYR A 324 -6.82 8.62 -10.61
CA TYR A 324 -7.87 9.28 -9.86
C TYR A 324 -8.65 8.23 -9.09
N ALA A 325 -8.93 8.47 -7.82
CA ALA A 325 -9.86 7.66 -7.05
C ALA A 325 -10.75 8.57 -6.20
N THR A 326 -12.05 8.34 -6.20
CA THR A 326 -13.01 9.08 -5.40
C THR A 326 -13.84 8.13 -4.55
N VAL A 327 -14.15 8.58 -3.34
CA VAL A 327 -15.08 7.94 -2.42
C VAL A 327 -16.21 8.92 -2.19
N ARG A 328 -17.43 8.60 -2.65
CA ARG A 328 -18.57 9.51 -2.51
C ARG A 328 -19.36 9.18 -1.27
N THR A 329 -19.64 10.22 -0.51
CA THR A 329 -20.44 10.11 0.70
C THR A 329 -21.89 10.39 0.41
N ARG A 330 -22.76 9.77 1.21
CA ARG A 330 -24.18 10.05 1.20
C ARG A 330 -24.42 11.50 1.57
N ALA A 331 -25.21 12.19 0.77
CA ALA A 331 -25.60 13.57 1.02
C ALA A 331 -26.19 13.72 2.44
N ASN A 332 -25.71 14.72 3.17
CA ASN A 332 -26.10 15.02 4.56
C ASN A 332 -25.78 13.92 5.60
N GLY A 333 -25.00 12.89 5.24
CA GLY A 333 -24.50 11.89 6.18
C GLY A 333 -23.57 12.49 7.23
N GLN A 334 -23.31 11.76 8.32
CA GLN A 334 -22.36 12.21 9.33
C GLN A 334 -20.95 12.32 8.74
N PHE A 335 -20.56 11.36 7.89
CA PHE A 335 -19.24 11.38 7.26
C PHE A 335 -19.01 12.60 6.36
N SER A 336 -20.03 13.00 5.59
CA SER A 336 -20.02 14.20 4.73
C SER A 336 -19.74 15.47 5.57
N LYS A 337 -20.41 15.61 6.71
CA LYS A 337 -20.20 16.73 7.65
C LYS A 337 -18.80 16.69 8.27
N ASP A 338 -18.35 15.50 8.65
CA ASP A 338 -17.01 15.33 9.22
C ASP A 338 -15.92 15.68 8.20
N LEU A 339 -16.08 15.32 6.92
CA LEU A 339 -15.16 15.69 5.82
C LEU A 339 -15.18 17.19 5.50
N GLN A 340 -16.35 17.82 5.50
CA GLN A 340 -16.47 19.27 5.37
C GLN A 340 -15.73 19.97 6.52
N GLY A 341 -15.88 19.47 7.75
CA GLY A 341 -15.12 19.90 8.91
C GLY A 341 -13.61 19.75 8.67
N LEU A 342 -13.14 18.54 8.37
CA LEU A 342 -11.72 18.23 8.13
C LEU A 342 -11.08 19.12 7.08
N SER A 343 -11.77 19.34 5.96
CA SER A 343 -11.26 20.11 4.83
C SER A 343 -11.39 21.63 4.99
N SER A 344 -11.98 22.12 6.08
CA SER A 344 -12.05 23.54 6.39
C SER A 344 -10.72 24.13 6.90
N GLY A 345 -9.73 23.26 7.17
CA GLY A 345 -8.37 23.64 7.55
C GLY A 345 -7.76 24.61 6.54
N ARG A 346 -7.19 25.70 7.05
CA ARG A 346 -6.44 26.67 6.25
C ARG A 346 -4.98 26.61 6.65
N SER A 347 -4.10 26.56 5.66
CA SER A 347 -2.67 26.34 5.85
C SER A 347 -1.92 27.65 6.08
N LEU A 348 -1.04 27.66 7.09
CA LEU A 348 0.01 28.66 7.32
C LEU A 348 1.19 28.48 6.36
N PHE A 349 1.43 27.25 5.92
CA PHE A 349 2.51 26.92 4.99
C PHE A 349 2.17 27.15 3.52
N ALA A 350 0.93 27.52 3.19
CA ALA A 350 0.44 27.75 1.83
C ALA A 350 1.40 28.59 0.94
N PRO A 351 2.02 29.69 1.42
CA PRO A 351 2.88 30.55 0.61
C PRO A 351 4.11 29.83 0.05
N ILE A 352 4.62 28.86 0.80
CA ILE A 352 5.85 28.14 0.47
C ILE A 352 5.58 26.79 -0.19
N LEU A 353 4.33 26.31 -0.32
CA LEU A 353 4.08 24.95 -0.84
C LEU A 353 4.59 24.71 -2.27
N ASN A 354 4.75 25.77 -3.06
CA ASN A 354 5.18 25.70 -4.46
C ASN A 354 6.62 26.20 -4.69
N ASP A 355 7.42 26.44 -3.64
CA ASP A 355 8.83 26.80 -3.83
C ASP A 355 9.61 25.66 -4.52
N GLU A 356 10.80 25.98 -5.02
CA GLU A 356 11.69 25.08 -5.77
C GLU A 356 12.39 24.00 -4.92
N ALA A 357 11.63 23.22 -4.15
CA ALA A 357 12.12 22.05 -3.43
C ALA A 357 11.93 20.77 -4.26
N ALA A 358 12.93 19.89 -4.27
CA ALA A 358 12.88 18.60 -4.95
C ALA A 358 11.84 17.65 -4.34
N LEU A 359 11.54 17.80 -3.05
CA LEU A 359 10.49 17.04 -2.38
C LEU A 359 9.71 17.98 -1.47
N THR A 360 8.38 17.93 -1.56
CA THR A 360 7.47 18.59 -0.61
C THR A 360 6.39 17.62 -0.15
N PHE A 361 6.23 17.49 1.16
CA PHE A 361 5.12 16.82 1.80
C PHE A 361 4.40 17.82 2.70
N HIS A 362 3.08 17.88 2.58
CA HIS A 362 2.26 18.76 3.38
C HIS A 362 0.93 18.10 3.72
N THR A 363 0.45 18.31 4.94
CA THR A 363 -0.89 17.93 5.37
C THR A 363 -1.49 19.03 6.22
N CYS A 364 -2.75 19.37 5.97
CA CYS A 364 -3.52 20.35 6.73
C CYS A 364 -4.94 19.83 6.91
N ALA A 365 -5.38 19.67 8.16
CA ALA A 365 -6.73 19.20 8.48
C ALA A 365 -7.27 19.83 9.76
N GLN A 366 -8.54 20.20 9.75
CA GLN A 366 -9.28 20.68 10.91
C GLN A 366 -10.00 19.52 11.60
N LEU A 367 -9.42 19.01 12.68
CA LEU A 367 -9.96 17.88 13.41
C LEU A 367 -11.28 18.19 14.11
N PRO A 368 -12.15 17.18 14.27
CA PRO A 368 -13.40 17.33 15.01
C PRO A 368 -13.13 17.56 16.50
N GLU A 369 -14.11 18.15 17.19
CA GLU A 369 -14.04 18.49 18.63
C GLU A 369 -13.63 17.32 19.52
N LYS A 370 -14.11 16.11 19.19
CA LYS A 370 -13.77 14.89 19.93
C LYS A 370 -12.27 14.60 20.01
N PHE A 371 -11.47 15.12 19.08
CA PHE A 371 -10.02 14.96 19.11
C PHE A 371 -9.38 15.72 20.29
N ALA A 372 -10.02 16.77 20.80
CA ALA A 372 -9.49 17.54 21.93
C ALA A 372 -9.17 16.64 23.13
N ALA A 373 -10.00 15.63 23.40
CA ALA A 373 -9.77 14.65 24.48
C ALA A 373 -8.49 13.82 24.30
N VAL A 374 -8.10 13.53 23.04
CA VAL A 374 -6.85 12.81 22.73
C VAL A 374 -5.65 13.68 23.06
N ALA A 375 -5.71 14.95 22.64
CA ALA A 375 -4.63 15.91 22.87
C ALA A 375 -4.44 16.21 24.36
N THR A 376 -5.52 16.46 25.11
CA THR A 376 -5.46 16.71 26.56
C THR A 376 -5.01 15.49 27.36
N SER A 377 -5.41 14.28 26.95
CA SER A 377 -4.92 13.03 27.55
C SER A 377 -3.44 12.81 27.25
N GLY A 378 -2.99 13.17 26.04
CA GLY A 378 -1.57 13.24 25.69
C GLY A 378 -0.78 14.18 26.61
N ALA A 379 -1.31 15.38 26.87
CA ALA A 379 -0.72 16.36 27.78
C ALA A 379 -0.61 15.81 29.21
N ALA A 380 -1.66 15.17 29.72
CA ALA A 380 -1.67 14.53 31.03
C ALA A 380 -0.62 13.42 31.14
N TRP A 381 -0.50 12.58 30.12
CA TRP A 381 0.50 11.50 30.09
C TRP A 381 1.94 12.02 30.07
N VAL A 382 2.23 13.08 29.32
CA VAL A 382 3.56 13.71 29.33
C VAL A 382 3.92 14.18 30.75
N LYS A 383 2.98 14.82 31.45
CA LYS A 383 3.16 15.26 32.84
C LYS A 383 3.33 14.08 33.79
N TYR A 384 2.55 13.01 33.62
CA TYR A 384 2.67 11.80 34.43
C TYR A 384 4.05 11.14 34.28
N GLN A 385 4.51 10.93 33.05
CA GLN A 385 5.84 10.34 32.78
C GLN A 385 6.97 11.17 33.39
N ALA A 386 6.85 12.50 33.38
CA ALA A 386 7.82 13.36 34.02
C ALA A 386 7.80 13.23 35.54
N ARG A 387 6.62 13.25 36.17
CA ARG A 387 6.47 13.13 37.63
C ARG A 387 6.91 11.79 38.20
N ASP A 388 6.80 10.72 37.41
CA ASP A 388 7.30 9.40 37.78
C ASP A 388 8.84 9.36 37.82
N ARG A 389 9.50 10.18 36.99
CA ARG A 389 10.97 10.19 36.84
C ARG A 389 11.66 11.33 37.57
N LEU A 390 10.92 12.38 37.94
CA LEU A 390 11.45 13.61 38.52
C LEU A 390 10.87 13.84 39.92
N PRO A 391 11.68 14.31 40.89
CA PRO A 391 11.16 14.74 42.18
C PRO A 391 10.09 15.83 42.04
N THR A 392 9.12 15.87 42.94
CA THR A 392 7.95 16.79 42.86
C THR A 392 8.32 18.27 42.88
N ALA A 393 9.48 18.64 43.42
CA ALA A 393 9.98 20.02 43.46
C ALA A 393 11.02 20.32 42.37
N ASP A 394 11.16 19.44 41.37
CA ASP A 394 12.15 19.61 40.32
C ASP A 394 11.75 20.76 39.37
N PRO A 395 12.62 21.77 39.18
CA PRO A 395 12.31 22.93 38.33
C PRO A 395 12.02 22.54 36.87
N ARG A 396 12.47 21.37 36.41
CA ARG A 396 12.20 20.84 35.06
C ARG A 396 10.73 20.52 34.83
N LEU A 397 9.95 20.32 35.88
CA LEU A 397 8.51 20.11 35.77
C LEU A 397 7.81 21.34 35.14
N VAL A 398 8.35 22.54 35.31
CA VAL A 398 7.83 23.76 34.64
C VAL A 398 7.99 23.67 33.13
N ASP A 399 9.15 23.21 32.65
CA ASP A 399 9.39 23.03 31.21
C ASP A 399 8.53 21.90 30.62
N VAL A 400 8.28 20.84 31.40
CA VAL A 400 7.33 19.78 31.01
C VAL A 400 5.91 20.33 30.91
N ASP A 401 5.49 21.17 31.85
CA ASP A 401 4.17 21.80 31.80
C ASP A 401 4.01 22.70 30.56
N LEU A 402 5.07 23.42 30.17
CA LEU A 402 5.09 24.22 28.93
C LEU A 402 5.04 23.36 27.66
N LEU A 403 5.73 22.22 27.64
CA LEU A 403 5.64 21.27 26.54
C LEU A 403 4.22 20.67 26.45
N ALA A 404 3.66 20.25 27.57
CA ALA A 404 2.31 19.71 27.63
C ALA A 404 1.25 20.75 27.22
N ALA A 405 1.47 22.03 27.52
CA ALA A 405 0.60 23.13 27.08
C ALA A 405 0.51 23.24 25.54
N THR A 406 1.52 22.79 24.77
CA THR A 406 1.41 22.74 23.30
C THR A 406 0.35 21.75 22.83
N LEU A 407 0.17 20.63 23.54
CA LEU A 407 -0.89 19.66 23.26
C LEU A 407 -2.26 20.21 23.68
N ASP A 408 -2.32 20.97 24.77
CA ASP A 408 -3.56 21.66 25.17
C ASP A 408 -3.94 22.75 24.14
N ASN A 409 -3.00 23.57 23.69
CA ASN A 409 -3.21 24.54 22.60
C ASN A 409 -3.69 23.85 21.31
N PHE A 410 -3.12 22.68 21.01
CA PHE A 410 -3.56 21.84 19.89
C PHE A 410 -5.04 21.43 20.04
N ALA A 411 -5.47 21.11 21.27
CA ALA A 411 -6.86 20.77 21.57
C ALA A 411 -7.83 21.95 21.33
N GLU A 412 -7.36 23.20 21.47
CA GLU A 412 -8.15 24.40 21.24
C GLU A 412 -8.32 24.72 19.75
N HIS A 413 -7.22 24.83 19.00
CA HIS A 413 -7.28 25.18 17.57
C HIS A 413 -7.65 23.99 16.69
N ARG A 414 -7.42 22.75 17.14
CA ARG A 414 -7.79 21.48 16.48
C ARG A 414 -7.32 21.37 15.03
N ARG A 415 -6.23 22.02 14.67
CA ARG A 415 -5.70 22.06 13.30
C ARG A 415 -4.37 21.29 13.27
N ILE A 416 -4.32 20.14 12.60
CA ILE A 416 -3.04 19.50 12.27
C ILE A 416 -2.52 20.19 11.03
N GLU A 417 -1.32 20.72 11.10
CA GLU A 417 -0.59 21.18 9.93
C GLU A 417 0.88 20.78 10.04
N ILE A 418 1.37 20.07 9.03
CA ILE A 418 2.77 19.62 8.94
C ILE A 418 3.27 19.89 7.54
N LEU A 419 4.46 20.50 7.45
CA LEU A 419 5.24 20.65 6.23
C LEU A 419 6.58 19.95 6.40
N TYR A 420 7.00 19.23 5.37
CA TYR A 420 8.33 18.64 5.23
C TYR A 420 8.83 18.87 3.81
N LYS A 421 10.08 19.30 3.67
CA LYS A 421 10.71 19.59 2.39
C LYS A 421 12.16 19.11 2.36
N MET A 422 12.62 18.80 1.16
CA MET A 422 14.03 18.60 0.86
C MET A 422 14.41 19.55 -0.26
N GLY A 423 15.38 20.42 0.02
CA GLY A 423 15.79 21.49 -0.87
C GLY A 423 17.29 21.71 -0.86
N TRP A 424 17.72 22.64 -1.71
CA TRP A 424 19.10 23.09 -1.79
C TRP A 424 19.13 24.57 -2.17
N THR A 425 19.98 25.35 -1.53
CA THR A 425 20.34 26.71 -1.98
C THR A 425 21.85 26.89 -1.95
N THR A 426 22.34 27.95 -2.62
CA THR A 426 23.75 28.31 -2.62
C THR A 426 24.29 28.60 -1.21
N GLU A 427 23.43 29.10 -0.34
CA GLU A 427 23.79 29.50 1.02
C GLU A 427 23.65 28.33 2.01
N SER A 428 22.51 27.62 1.96
CA SER A 428 22.18 26.56 2.93
C SER A 428 22.79 25.19 2.60
N ALA A 429 23.29 25.02 1.38
CA ALA A 429 23.60 23.71 0.79
C ALA A 429 22.39 22.76 0.87
N GLY A 430 22.61 21.44 0.87
CA GLY A 430 21.53 20.46 0.98
C GLY A 430 20.86 20.49 2.35
N VAL A 431 19.53 20.60 2.39
CA VAL A 431 18.79 20.74 3.65
C VAL A 431 17.46 20.00 3.65
N ILE A 432 17.17 19.36 4.78
CA ILE A 432 15.85 18.82 5.10
C ILE A 432 15.19 19.78 6.09
N TYR A 433 14.04 20.35 5.75
CA TYR A 433 13.42 21.40 6.55
C TYR A 433 11.90 21.34 6.53
N GLY A 434 11.25 22.03 7.45
CA GLY A 434 9.81 22.05 7.53
C GLY A 434 9.29 22.69 8.80
N GLY A 435 8.02 22.45 9.09
CA GLY A 435 7.36 23.01 10.25
C GLY A 435 6.15 22.20 10.68
N ILE A 436 5.81 22.33 11.96
CA ILE A 436 4.61 21.75 12.57
C ILE A 436 3.88 22.87 13.28
N GLN A 437 2.57 22.99 13.08
CA GLN A 437 1.77 23.92 13.86
C GLN A 437 1.60 23.41 15.30
N VAL A 438 1.98 24.24 16.27
CA VAL A 438 1.97 23.92 17.71
C VAL A 438 1.28 24.99 18.57
N GLY A 439 0.81 26.08 17.94
CA GLY A 439 0.25 27.25 18.62
C GLY A 439 1.33 28.22 19.11
N ASP A 440 0.93 29.38 19.61
CA ASP A 440 1.85 30.40 20.09
C ASP A 440 2.42 30.04 21.46
N ASN A 441 3.73 29.80 21.52
CA ASN A 441 4.47 29.53 22.75
C ASN A 441 5.96 29.90 22.57
N HIS A 442 6.30 31.16 22.87
CA HIS A 442 7.68 31.67 22.74
C HIS A 442 8.70 30.95 23.64
N GLU A 443 8.25 30.29 24.72
CA GLU A 443 9.10 29.52 25.62
C GLU A 443 9.31 28.06 25.16
N LEU A 444 8.64 27.62 24.08
CA LEU A 444 8.71 26.22 23.65
C LEU A 444 10.13 25.76 23.35
N VAL A 445 10.85 26.47 22.48
CA VAL A 445 12.22 26.11 22.09
C VAL A 445 13.18 26.20 23.28
N PRO A 446 13.19 27.30 24.07
CA PRO A 446 13.96 27.35 25.31
C PRO A 446 13.68 26.20 26.29
N SER A 447 12.41 25.83 26.50
CA SER A 447 12.02 24.73 27.39
C SER A 447 12.47 23.37 26.87
N VAL A 448 12.32 23.11 25.56
CA VAL A 448 12.82 21.87 24.94
C VAL A 448 14.33 21.76 25.11
N TYR A 449 15.07 22.85 24.90
CA TYR A 449 16.51 22.90 25.12
C TYR A 449 16.88 22.61 26.58
N ARG A 450 16.24 23.29 27.55
CA ARG A 450 16.51 23.08 28.99
C ARG A 450 16.22 21.64 29.42
N LEU A 451 15.13 21.05 28.92
CA LEU A 451 14.81 19.64 29.18
C LEU A 451 15.85 18.70 28.59
N ALA A 452 16.28 18.94 27.36
CA ALA A 452 17.30 18.13 26.70
C ALA A 452 18.64 18.17 27.46
N VAL A 453 19.12 19.37 27.83
CA VAL A 453 20.33 19.57 28.65
C VAL A 453 20.21 18.89 30.01
N ALA A 454 19.03 18.92 30.62
CA ALA A 454 18.83 18.30 31.91
C ALA A 454 18.74 16.76 31.85
N MET A 455 18.34 16.19 30.72
CA MET A 455 18.33 14.75 30.49
C MET A 455 19.73 14.24 30.13
N ASP A 456 20.47 15.02 29.36
CA ASP A 456 21.84 14.74 28.97
C ASP A 456 22.66 16.05 28.98
N PRO A 457 23.51 16.27 29.99
CA PRO A 457 24.32 17.47 30.09
C PRO A 457 25.23 17.71 28.88
N SER A 458 25.59 16.66 28.12
CA SER A 458 26.41 16.82 26.90
C SER A 458 25.70 17.57 25.78
N VAL A 459 24.35 17.69 25.85
CA VAL A 459 23.57 18.53 24.96
C VAL A 459 23.98 20.00 25.09
N ALA A 460 24.39 20.47 26.28
CA ALA A 460 24.82 21.87 26.45
C ALA A 460 26.15 22.18 25.74
N ASP A 461 26.97 21.16 25.47
CA ASP A 461 28.21 21.30 24.71
C ASP A 461 27.97 21.24 23.20
N GLN A 462 26.81 20.69 22.78
CA GLN A 462 26.46 20.44 21.39
C GLN A 462 25.43 21.44 20.86
N PHE A 463 24.56 21.95 21.72
CA PHE A 463 23.47 22.85 21.38
C PHE A 463 23.64 24.20 22.08
N SER A 464 23.30 25.27 21.39
CA SER A 464 23.19 26.63 21.92
C SER A 464 21.79 27.17 21.71
N LEU A 465 21.40 28.15 22.53
CA LEU A 465 20.24 28.99 22.27
C LEU A 465 20.72 30.34 21.75
N GLU A 466 20.25 30.69 20.56
CA GLU A 466 20.56 31.94 19.89
C GLU A 466 19.30 32.81 19.80
N SER A 467 19.48 34.13 19.84
CA SER A 467 18.39 35.07 19.64
C SER A 467 18.39 35.53 18.19
N THR A 468 17.24 35.39 17.52
CA THR A 468 17.03 35.84 16.14
C THR A 468 15.90 36.87 16.08
N GLU A 469 15.75 37.55 14.94
CA GLU A 469 14.63 38.48 14.70
C GLU A 469 13.26 37.80 14.79
N LEU A 470 13.19 36.49 14.55
CA LEU A 470 11.97 35.69 14.60
C LEU A 470 11.71 35.04 15.97
N GLY A 471 12.66 35.16 16.91
CA GLY A 471 12.57 34.55 18.24
C GLY A 471 13.80 33.71 18.62
N PRO A 472 13.74 32.99 19.77
CA PRO A 472 14.81 32.10 20.19
C PRO A 472 14.91 30.88 19.25
N MET A 473 16.13 30.57 18.84
CA MET A 473 16.46 29.42 18.00
C MET A 473 17.43 28.50 18.76
N ALA A 474 17.12 27.22 18.83
CA ALA A 474 18.08 26.23 19.29
C ALA A 474 18.92 25.76 18.10
N VAL A 475 20.24 25.87 18.23
CA VAL A 475 21.22 25.49 17.22
C VAL A 475 22.04 24.34 17.76
N GLY A 476 21.98 23.18 17.12
CA GLY A 476 22.66 21.97 17.56
C GLY A 476 23.68 21.48 16.57
N ARG A 477 24.92 21.27 17.02
CA ARG A 477 25.91 20.50 16.29
C ARG A 477 25.72 19.02 16.56
N ILE A 478 25.51 18.25 15.50
CA ILE A 478 25.31 16.80 15.60
C ILE A 478 26.67 16.14 15.82
N PRO A 479 26.81 15.26 16.83
CA PRO A 479 28.02 14.49 17.07
C PRO A 479 28.49 13.71 15.83
N GLU A 480 29.80 13.53 15.68
CA GLU A 480 30.37 12.84 14.51
C GLU A 480 29.92 11.38 14.40
N ASP A 481 29.74 10.69 15.53
CA ASP A 481 29.24 9.32 15.59
C ASP A 481 27.77 9.22 15.17
N ALA A 482 26.93 10.15 15.62
CA ALA A 482 25.54 10.26 15.19
C ALA A 482 25.44 10.61 13.70
N THR A 483 26.28 11.52 13.24
CA THR A 483 26.42 11.89 11.82
C THR A 483 26.78 10.67 10.97
N ALA A 484 27.75 9.86 11.42
CA ALA A 484 28.16 8.63 10.73
C ALA A 484 27.10 7.51 10.79
N GLU A 485 26.24 7.50 11.81
CA GLU A 485 25.06 6.62 11.84
C GLU A 485 24.00 7.05 10.83
N ILE A 486 23.70 8.34 10.76
CA ILE A 486 22.76 8.91 9.78
C ILE A 486 23.26 8.67 8.35
N GLU A 487 24.55 8.86 8.09
CA GLU A 487 25.16 8.60 6.77
C GLU A 487 24.98 7.14 6.35
N ARG A 488 25.21 6.20 7.27
CA ARG A 488 24.98 4.77 7.01
C ARG A 488 23.50 4.43 6.82
N ALA A 489 22.59 5.13 7.49
CA ALA A 489 21.16 4.83 7.51
C ALA A 489 20.34 5.54 6.43
N ALA A 490 20.81 6.67 5.92
CA ALA A 490 20.08 7.55 5.03
C ALA A 490 20.92 8.15 3.88
N GLY A 491 22.24 7.96 3.88
CA GLY A 491 23.12 8.48 2.83
C GLY A 491 23.35 9.99 2.88
N ILE A 492 23.04 10.63 4.00
CA ILE A 492 23.23 12.06 4.24
C ILE A 492 24.11 12.28 5.47
N ARG A 493 24.81 13.41 5.50
CA ARG A 493 25.77 13.78 6.52
C ARG A 493 25.45 15.16 7.12
N PRO A 494 24.28 15.33 7.75
CA PRO A 494 23.95 16.60 8.40
C PRO A 494 24.88 16.81 9.60
N THR A 495 25.36 18.03 9.74
CA THR A 495 26.23 18.44 10.85
C THR A 495 25.49 19.32 11.86
N HIS A 496 24.35 19.89 11.46
CA HIS A 496 23.58 20.81 12.29
C HIS A 496 22.08 20.52 12.27
N LEU A 497 21.42 20.77 13.39
CA LEU A 497 19.98 20.76 13.61
C LEU A 497 19.55 22.12 14.16
N TYR A 498 18.55 22.73 13.55
CA TYR A 498 17.98 24.01 13.96
C TYR A 498 16.52 23.82 14.35
N LEU A 499 16.10 24.45 15.45
CA LEU A 499 14.71 24.52 15.89
C LEU A 499 14.35 25.97 16.18
N LEU A 500 13.28 26.45 15.55
CA LEU A 500 12.78 27.82 15.71
C LEU A 500 11.27 27.77 15.96
N HIS A 501 10.79 28.53 16.94
CA HIS A 501 9.35 28.76 17.09
C HIS A 501 9.00 30.15 16.57
N SER A 502 8.12 30.22 15.57
CA SER A 502 7.64 31.48 14.98
C SER A 502 6.29 31.26 14.30
N ASN A 503 5.39 32.24 14.38
CA ASN A 503 4.06 32.24 13.75
C ASN A 503 3.24 30.98 14.08
N SER A 504 3.09 30.64 15.37
CA SER A 504 2.42 29.42 15.84
C SER A 504 2.99 28.09 15.34
N CYS A 505 4.19 28.09 14.75
CA CYS A 505 4.83 26.93 14.16
C CYS A 505 6.19 26.64 14.82
N LEU A 506 6.45 25.36 15.07
CA LEU A 506 7.79 24.85 15.35
C LEU A 506 8.43 24.45 14.02
N TRP A 507 9.40 25.24 13.59
CA TRP A 507 10.22 25.03 12.40
C TRP A 507 11.44 24.20 12.73
N PHE A 508 11.89 23.40 11.76
CA PHE A 508 13.13 22.64 11.87
C PHE A 508 13.94 22.68 10.56
N ALA A 509 15.26 22.61 10.69
CA ALA A 509 16.19 22.35 9.59
C ALA A 509 17.29 21.37 10.02
N LEU A 510 17.61 20.43 9.15
CA LEU A 510 18.67 19.44 9.31
C LEU A 510 19.58 19.52 8.08
N GLY A 511 20.83 19.97 8.27
CA GLY A 511 21.74 20.25 7.18
C GLY A 511 23.14 20.67 7.63
N GLY A 512 23.76 21.60 6.90
CA GLY A 512 25.05 22.20 7.23
C GLY A 512 24.93 23.41 8.17
N GLU A 513 26.06 24.11 8.38
CA GLU A 513 26.18 25.28 9.29
C GLU A 513 25.27 26.47 8.92
N HIS A 514 24.80 26.53 7.68
CA HIS A 514 23.94 27.61 7.16
C HIS A 514 22.51 27.14 6.85
N ALA A 515 22.11 25.96 7.32
CA ALA A 515 20.76 25.44 7.10
C ALA A 515 19.68 26.27 7.83
N ASP A 516 20.06 27.15 8.76
CA ASP A 516 19.15 28.10 9.40
C ASP A 516 18.64 29.18 8.43
N GLU A 517 19.38 29.51 7.38
CA GLU A 517 18.95 30.53 6.42
C GLU A 517 17.64 30.14 5.72
N ILE A 518 17.48 28.87 5.35
CA ILE A 518 16.27 28.41 4.64
C ILE A 518 15.04 28.45 5.56
N ILE A 519 15.19 28.11 6.84
CA ILE A 519 14.06 28.14 7.78
C ILE A 519 13.71 29.56 8.18
N ARG A 520 14.69 30.46 8.31
CA ARG A 520 14.44 31.89 8.57
C ARG A 520 13.69 32.52 7.41
N SER A 521 14.13 32.27 6.17
CA SER A 521 13.43 32.73 4.96
C SER A 521 12.01 32.14 4.85
N SER A 522 11.85 30.84 5.09
CA SER A 522 10.55 30.17 5.03
C SER A 522 9.58 30.70 6.09
N ALA A 523 10.05 30.85 7.33
CA ALA A 523 9.26 31.37 8.44
C ALA A 523 8.88 32.84 8.24
N ALA A 524 9.79 33.67 7.72
CA ALA A 524 9.50 35.05 7.36
C ALA A 524 8.43 35.13 6.27
N THR A 525 8.58 34.38 5.18
CA THR A 525 7.61 34.33 4.08
C THR A 525 6.21 33.93 4.56
N CYS A 526 6.12 32.93 5.42
CA CYS A 526 4.86 32.50 6.02
C CYS A 526 4.27 33.52 7.01
N SER A 527 5.11 34.33 7.67
CA SER A 527 4.67 35.38 8.61
C SER A 527 4.18 36.62 7.89
N GLU A 528 4.76 36.97 6.74
CA GLU A 528 4.38 38.14 5.93
C GLU A 528 3.10 37.90 5.11
N SER A 529 2.84 36.66 4.73
CA SER A 529 1.62 36.29 4.01
C SER A 529 0.45 36.17 4.99
N ASP A 530 -0.23 37.28 5.27
CA ASP A 530 -1.48 37.36 6.05
C ASP A 530 -2.64 36.46 5.54
N THR A 531 -2.46 35.76 4.42
CA THR A 531 -3.48 34.92 3.78
C THR A 531 -3.38 33.43 4.12
N LEU A 532 -4.19 33.00 5.09
CA LEU A 532 -4.53 31.59 5.31
C LEU A 532 -5.35 31.03 4.14
N THR A 533 -4.80 30.06 3.40
CA THR A 533 -5.44 29.48 2.20
C THR A 533 -5.83 28.03 2.40
N ARG A 534 -6.95 27.60 1.79
CA ARG A 534 -7.36 26.19 1.79
C ARG A 534 -6.44 25.39 0.89
N THR A 535 -5.91 24.29 1.42
CA THR A 535 -5.00 23.37 0.73
C THR A 535 -5.63 21.98 0.67
N PRO A 536 -5.07 21.05 -0.13
CA PRO A 536 -5.38 19.64 0.00
C PRO A 536 -5.19 19.15 1.45
N LEU A 537 -5.96 18.14 1.86
CA LEU A 537 -5.81 17.46 3.15
C LEU A 537 -4.41 16.84 3.27
N LEU A 538 -3.91 16.32 2.15
CA LEU A 538 -2.55 15.83 1.97
C LEU A 538 -2.07 16.20 0.57
N SER A 539 -0.83 16.67 0.47
CA SER A 539 -0.13 16.88 -0.78
C SER A 539 1.29 16.36 -0.67
N PHE A 540 1.73 15.62 -1.68
CA PHE A 540 3.10 15.17 -1.86
C PHE A 540 3.54 15.54 -3.28
N SER A 541 4.72 16.13 -3.42
CA SER A 541 5.40 16.32 -4.69
C SER A 541 6.84 15.86 -4.60
N LEU A 542 7.30 15.24 -5.69
CA LEU A 542 8.68 14.83 -5.90
C LEU A 542 9.06 15.25 -7.32
N ASP A 543 10.15 16.00 -7.46
CA ASP A 543 10.74 16.37 -8.73
C ASP A 543 12.18 15.85 -8.76
N VAL A 544 12.37 14.71 -9.42
CA VAL A 544 13.69 14.09 -9.52
C VAL A 544 14.62 14.86 -10.45
N ALA A 545 14.11 15.53 -11.48
CA ALA A 545 14.94 16.36 -12.35
C ALA A 545 15.54 17.51 -11.53
N LYS A 546 14.70 18.22 -10.77
CA LYS A 546 15.16 19.25 -9.83
C LYS A 546 16.15 18.71 -8.81
N TRP A 547 15.92 17.51 -8.26
CA TRP A 547 16.85 16.89 -7.31
C TRP A 547 18.22 16.66 -7.94
N LEU A 548 18.27 16.17 -9.18
CA LEU A 548 19.53 15.91 -9.89
C LEU A 548 20.27 17.18 -10.31
N GLU A 549 19.60 18.33 -10.37
CA GLU A 549 20.23 19.64 -10.58
C GLU A 549 21.05 20.10 -9.36
N TYR A 550 20.82 19.53 -8.17
CA TYR A 550 21.59 19.89 -6.98
C TYR A 550 23.06 19.48 -7.12
N PRO A 551 24.02 20.30 -6.64
CA PRO A 551 25.43 19.98 -6.70
C PRO A 551 25.75 18.64 -6.04
N GLN A 552 26.35 17.73 -6.79
CA GLN A 552 26.63 16.37 -6.32
C GLN A 552 27.76 16.30 -5.28
N ASP A 553 28.53 17.38 -5.14
CA ASP A 553 29.51 17.61 -4.09
C ASP A 553 28.94 18.32 -2.85
N ASP A 554 27.61 18.38 -2.73
CA ASP A 554 26.91 18.89 -1.54
C ASP A 554 27.46 18.25 -0.25
N PRO A 555 27.98 19.05 0.70
CA PRO A 555 28.62 18.53 1.91
C PRO A 555 27.67 17.76 2.82
N VAL A 556 26.35 18.01 2.71
CA VAL A 556 25.32 17.28 3.47
C VAL A 556 24.91 15.99 2.76
N GLY A 557 25.18 15.85 1.46
CA GLY A 557 24.86 14.67 0.67
C GLY A 557 23.37 14.54 0.29
N VAL A 558 22.54 15.57 0.49
CA VAL A 558 21.12 15.57 0.07
C VAL A 558 21.00 15.33 -1.42
N ALA A 559 21.87 15.95 -2.23
CA ALA A 559 21.92 15.71 -3.68
C ALA A 559 22.18 14.23 -4.04
N SER A 560 23.09 13.59 -3.31
CA SER A 560 23.48 12.18 -3.54
C SER A 560 22.53 11.16 -2.90
N MET A 561 21.65 11.60 -1.98
CA MET A 561 20.72 10.76 -1.24
C MET A 561 19.82 9.95 -2.17
N LEU A 562 19.42 10.51 -3.31
CA LEU A 562 18.57 9.84 -4.27
C LEU A 562 19.23 8.56 -4.82
N THR A 563 20.52 8.64 -5.18
CA THR A 563 21.34 7.49 -5.60
C THR A 563 21.56 6.51 -4.44
N TRP A 564 21.71 7.01 -3.22
CA TRP A 564 21.80 6.16 -2.04
C TRP A 564 20.51 5.37 -1.81
N LEU A 565 19.35 6.01 -1.92
CA LEU A 565 18.03 5.39 -1.77
C LEU A 565 17.80 4.32 -2.84
N ASP A 566 18.19 4.58 -4.08
CA ASP A 566 18.12 3.64 -5.21
C ASP A 566 18.75 2.28 -4.86
N VAL A 567 19.92 2.31 -4.23
CA VAL A 567 20.71 1.10 -3.92
C VAL A 567 20.37 0.49 -2.56
N ASN A 568 20.15 1.33 -1.54
CA ASN A 568 20.15 0.90 -0.15
C ASN A 568 18.77 0.91 0.51
N ALA A 569 17.83 1.71 0.02
CA ALA A 569 16.50 1.78 0.62
C ALA A 569 15.58 0.77 -0.06
N PRO A 570 15.29 -0.38 0.59
CA PRO A 570 14.48 -1.38 -0.06
C PRO A 570 13.11 -0.79 -0.39
N TRP A 571 12.54 0.02 0.52
CA TRP A 571 11.28 0.75 0.41
C TRP A 571 11.24 1.86 -0.62
N PHE A 572 12.33 2.18 -1.33
CA PHE A 572 12.34 3.24 -2.33
C PHE A 572 12.20 2.70 -3.77
N PRO A 573 11.28 3.27 -4.59
CA PRO A 573 10.19 4.16 -4.17
C PRO A 573 9.17 3.41 -3.31
N PRO A 574 8.37 4.12 -2.50
CA PRO A 574 7.34 3.50 -1.66
C PRO A 574 6.37 2.70 -2.53
N PHE A 575 6.42 1.36 -2.40
CA PHE A 575 5.60 0.44 -3.20
C PHE A 575 4.64 -0.37 -2.30
N PRO A 576 3.39 -0.61 -2.72
CA PRO A 576 2.35 -1.20 -1.87
C PRO A 576 2.42 -2.73 -1.72
N PHE A 577 3.26 -3.43 -2.48
CA PHE A 577 3.29 -4.91 -2.46
C PHE A 577 4.17 -5.47 -1.34
N PRO A 578 3.74 -6.58 -0.68
CA PRO A 578 4.51 -7.22 0.37
C PRO A 578 5.83 -7.74 -0.19
N ARG A 579 6.95 -7.29 0.38
CA ARG A 579 8.28 -7.70 -0.07
C ARG A 579 8.75 -8.96 0.62
N GLY A 580 9.27 -9.90 -0.17
CA GLY A 580 10.28 -10.82 0.34
C GLY A 580 11.52 -10.02 0.75
N GLN A 581 12.02 -10.23 1.96
CA GLN A 581 13.27 -9.62 2.42
C GLN A 581 14.45 -10.18 1.61
N SER A 582 14.74 -9.61 0.45
CA SER A 582 15.95 -9.93 -0.28
C SER A 582 17.13 -9.14 0.29
N GLY A 583 17.88 -9.75 1.22
CA GLY A 583 19.12 -9.17 1.80
C GLY A 583 20.32 -9.00 0.85
N GLY A 584 20.10 -8.82 -0.46
CA GLY A 584 21.16 -8.51 -1.44
C GLY A 584 21.25 -7.01 -1.71
N LYS A 585 22.46 -6.51 -2.05
CA LYS A 585 22.61 -5.15 -2.60
C LYS A 585 21.87 -5.06 -3.93
N ARG A 586 21.08 -4.00 -4.11
CA ARG A 586 20.30 -3.79 -5.33
C ARG A 586 21.15 -3.22 -6.44
N GLN A 587 20.74 -3.46 -7.68
CA GLN A 587 21.33 -2.76 -8.81
C GLN A 587 20.90 -1.29 -8.79
N PRO A 588 21.78 -0.33 -9.12
CA PRO A 588 21.38 1.05 -9.36
C PRO A 588 20.61 1.12 -10.69
N LEU A 589 19.35 1.55 -10.64
CA LEU A 589 18.45 1.56 -11.80
C LEU A 589 17.92 2.96 -12.11
N LEU A 590 17.87 3.87 -11.14
CA LEU A 590 17.24 5.16 -11.33
C LEU A 590 17.88 5.95 -12.48
N GLN A 591 19.21 6.11 -12.49
CA GLN A 591 19.89 6.85 -13.56
C GLN A 591 19.64 6.21 -14.93
N LYS A 592 19.75 4.88 -15.03
CA LYS A 592 19.50 4.15 -16.28
C LYS A 592 18.10 4.41 -16.82
N VAL A 593 17.10 4.49 -15.93
CA VAL A 593 15.72 4.76 -16.32
C VAL A 593 15.54 6.22 -16.75
N ILE A 594 16.18 7.16 -16.07
CA ILE A 594 16.17 8.57 -16.47
C ILE A 594 16.83 8.74 -17.85
N ASP A 595 17.89 7.99 -18.14
CA ASP A 595 18.57 7.99 -19.43
C ASP A 595 17.68 7.47 -20.58
N LEU A 596 16.62 6.69 -20.29
CA LEU A 596 15.59 6.31 -21.27
C LEU A 596 14.63 7.47 -21.62
N GLY A 597 14.63 8.54 -20.81
CA GLY A 597 13.79 9.71 -20.98
C GLY A 597 12.42 9.60 -20.31
N GLY A 598 11.58 10.61 -20.54
CA GLY A 598 10.25 10.76 -19.93
C GLY A 598 10.24 11.67 -18.70
N ASP A 599 9.04 12.00 -18.24
CA ASP A 599 8.85 12.87 -17.08
C ASP A 599 9.30 12.17 -15.79
N THR A 600 9.92 12.93 -14.88
CA THR A 600 10.48 12.43 -13.61
C THR A 600 9.80 13.03 -12.38
N ASP A 601 8.62 13.61 -12.54
CA ASP A 601 7.83 14.20 -11.46
C ASP A 601 6.81 13.22 -10.90
N MET A 602 6.45 13.38 -9.63
CA MET A 602 5.34 12.68 -9.01
C MET A 602 4.58 13.65 -8.13
N THR A 603 3.26 13.68 -8.27
CA THR A 603 2.38 14.46 -7.40
C THR A 603 1.24 13.58 -6.89
N VAL A 604 0.91 13.71 -5.61
CA VAL A 604 -0.22 13.03 -4.97
C VAL A 604 -0.98 14.05 -4.14
N ARG A 605 -2.28 14.16 -4.32
CA ARG A 605 -3.16 15.08 -3.59
C ARG A 605 -4.39 14.33 -3.09
N LEU A 606 -4.68 14.48 -1.80
CA LEU A 606 -5.93 14.06 -1.20
C LEU A 606 -6.77 15.31 -0.92
N LEU A 607 -7.89 15.42 -1.62
CA LEU A 607 -8.89 16.45 -1.44
C LEU A 607 -10.07 15.85 -0.68
N GLY A 608 -10.76 16.68 0.09
CA GLY A 608 -11.99 16.30 0.78
C GLY A 608 -12.97 17.45 0.82
N ASP A 609 -14.26 17.13 0.74
CA ASP A 609 -15.37 18.05 0.96
C ASP A 609 -16.64 17.28 1.36
N GLU A 610 -17.79 17.95 1.33
CA GLU A 610 -19.08 17.33 1.66
C GLU A 610 -19.54 16.25 0.66
N SER A 611 -18.99 16.23 -0.57
CA SER A 611 -19.30 15.22 -1.57
C SER A 611 -18.47 13.94 -1.38
N GLY A 612 -17.25 14.09 -0.83
CA GLY A 612 -16.45 12.98 -0.38
C GLY A 612 -14.94 13.22 -0.43
N LEU A 613 -14.18 12.15 -0.67
CA LEU A 613 -12.72 12.18 -0.75
C LEU A 613 -12.28 11.92 -2.18
N VAL A 614 -11.28 12.68 -2.64
CA VAL A 614 -10.67 12.52 -3.96
C VAL A 614 -9.16 12.39 -3.80
N LEU A 615 -8.61 11.27 -4.25
CA LEU A 615 -7.18 11.05 -4.43
C LEU A 615 -6.83 11.27 -5.90
N ASP A 616 -6.01 12.29 -6.16
CA ASP A 616 -5.45 12.61 -7.47
C ASP A 616 -3.94 12.33 -7.44
N ALA A 617 -3.46 11.48 -8.35
CA ALA A 617 -2.07 11.07 -8.39
C ALA A 617 -1.53 11.12 -9.82
N ARG A 618 -0.45 11.85 -10.04
CA ARG A 618 0.30 11.88 -11.30
C ARG A 618 1.71 11.38 -11.06
N MET A 619 2.23 10.61 -12.00
CA MET A 619 3.60 10.10 -11.98
C MET A 619 4.14 10.12 -13.39
N GLY A 620 5.28 10.78 -13.60
CA GLY A 620 5.98 10.80 -14.87
C GLY A 620 6.40 9.40 -15.33
N GLU A 621 6.50 9.23 -16.64
CA GLU A 621 6.82 7.96 -17.29
C GLU A 621 8.11 7.33 -16.76
N ALA A 622 9.17 8.12 -16.53
CA ALA A 622 10.44 7.60 -16.04
C ALA A 622 10.28 7.01 -14.62
N LEU A 623 9.53 7.67 -13.73
CA LEU A 623 9.26 7.14 -12.40
C LEU A 623 8.38 5.88 -12.44
N GLY A 624 7.40 5.83 -13.35
CA GLY A 624 6.59 4.64 -13.59
C GLY A 624 7.44 3.46 -14.07
N THR A 625 8.30 3.68 -15.06
CA THR A 625 9.25 2.69 -15.58
C THR A 625 10.22 2.23 -14.49
N TYR A 626 10.68 3.15 -13.63
CA TYR A 626 11.56 2.82 -12.51
C TYR A 626 10.89 1.87 -11.50
N LEU A 627 9.60 2.08 -11.19
CA LEU A 627 8.83 1.16 -10.34
C LEU A 627 8.73 -0.25 -10.93
N ILE A 628 8.50 -0.34 -12.24
CA ILE A 628 8.42 -1.62 -12.93
C ILE A 628 9.78 -2.30 -13.00
N ALA A 629 10.85 -1.55 -13.29
CA ALA A 629 12.22 -2.06 -13.25
C ALA A 629 12.57 -2.63 -11.87
N ARG A 630 12.12 -1.97 -10.79
CA ARG A 630 12.30 -2.45 -9.40
C ARG A 630 11.50 -3.71 -9.11
N LEU A 631 10.30 -3.85 -9.67
CA LEU A 631 9.52 -5.09 -9.56
C LEU A 631 10.23 -6.25 -10.26
N ILE A 632 10.73 -6.02 -11.48
CA ILE A 632 11.47 -7.01 -12.29
C ILE A 632 12.73 -7.46 -11.54
N ASP A 633 13.57 -6.53 -11.07
CA ASP A 633 14.78 -6.82 -10.30
C ASP A 633 14.46 -7.61 -9.01
N GLY A 634 13.40 -7.22 -8.29
CA GLY A 634 12.98 -7.91 -7.06
C GLY A 634 12.50 -9.34 -7.31
N GLN A 635 11.72 -9.58 -8.37
CA GLN A 635 11.28 -10.92 -8.75
C GLN A 635 12.47 -11.76 -9.24
N ASP A 636 13.36 -11.21 -10.05
CA ASP A 636 14.55 -11.93 -10.53
C ASP A 636 15.44 -12.43 -9.38
N GLN A 637 15.68 -11.57 -8.38
CA GLN A 637 16.42 -11.96 -7.17
C GLN A 637 15.73 -13.07 -6.39
N MET A 638 14.40 -13.04 -6.29
CA MET A 638 13.62 -14.09 -5.64
C MET A 638 13.74 -15.41 -6.42
N MET A 639 13.64 -15.37 -7.74
CA MET A 639 13.72 -16.56 -8.59
C MET A 639 15.11 -17.20 -8.57
N ARG A 640 16.19 -16.39 -8.61
CA ARG A 640 17.56 -16.90 -8.45
C ARG A 640 17.75 -17.63 -7.13
N ARG A 641 17.20 -17.10 -6.03
CA ARG A 641 17.26 -17.77 -4.71
C ARG A 641 16.48 -19.07 -4.70
N PHE A 642 15.27 -19.10 -5.25
CA PHE A 642 14.53 -20.35 -5.37
C PHE A 642 15.29 -21.39 -6.21
N GLU A 643 15.96 -20.98 -7.27
CA GLU A 643 16.81 -21.87 -8.06
C GLU A 643 18.02 -22.39 -7.27
N GLU A 644 18.68 -21.52 -6.50
CA GLU A 644 19.79 -21.88 -5.61
C GLU A 644 19.36 -22.84 -4.50
N ASP A 645 18.25 -22.55 -3.82
CA ASP A 645 17.70 -23.39 -2.75
C ASP A 645 17.23 -24.74 -3.31
N ARG A 646 16.60 -24.74 -4.49
CA ARG A 646 16.21 -25.97 -5.18
C ARG A 646 17.43 -26.81 -5.57
N LYS A 647 18.51 -26.19 -6.07
CA LYS A 647 19.78 -26.90 -6.36
C LYS A 647 20.37 -27.50 -5.08
N ARG A 648 20.40 -26.76 -3.98
CA ARG A 648 20.86 -27.26 -2.67
C ARG A 648 20.04 -28.45 -2.18
N LEU A 649 18.72 -28.39 -2.29
CA LEU A 649 17.83 -29.48 -1.91
C LEU A 649 18.03 -30.72 -2.80
N MET A 650 18.21 -30.54 -4.11
CA MET A 650 18.51 -31.67 -5.01
C MET A 650 19.88 -32.30 -4.70
N GLU A 651 20.90 -31.50 -4.41
CA GLU A 651 22.22 -31.99 -3.99
C GLU A 651 22.15 -32.73 -2.66
N GLU A 652 21.38 -32.22 -1.70
CA GLU A 652 21.16 -32.87 -0.41
C GLU A 652 20.40 -34.20 -0.57
N GLN A 653 19.34 -34.22 -1.37
CA GLN A 653 18.62 -35.46 -1.69
C GLN A 653 19.54 -36.48 -2.35
N LYS A 654 20.32 -36.07 -3.36
CA LYS A 654 21.29 -36.94 -4.02
C LYS A 654 22.29 -37.51 -3.01
N ARG A 655 22.82 -36.67 -2.11
CA ARG A 655 23.75 -37.11 -1.05
C ARG A 655 23.10 -38.11 -0.09
N LEU A 656 21.83 -37.92 0.25
CA LEU A 656 21.07 -38.85 1.10
C LEU A 656 20.83 -40.18 0.39
N THR A 657 20.49 -40.16 -0.90
CA THR A 657 20.32 -41.37 -1.73
C THR A 657 21.64 -42.14 -1.84
N GLU A 658 22.75 -41.48 -2.17
CA GLU A 658 24.08 -42.11 -2.25
C GLU A 658 24.49 -42.74 -0.91
N LYS A 659 24.19 -42.07 0.21
CA LYS A 659 24.44 -42.60 1.56
C LYS A 659 23.58 -43.83 1.88
N ALA A 660 22.30 -43.82 1.46
CA ALA A 660 21.41 -44.96 1.62
C ALA A 660 21.89 -46.18 0.81
N GLU A 661 22.31 -45.97 -0.44
CA GLU A 661 22.86 -47.03 -1.30
C GLU A 661 24.17 -47.62 -0.76
N GLN A 662 25.07 -46.79 -0.21
CA GLN A 662 26.30 -47.26 0.44
C GLN A 662 26.01 -48.09 1.69
N ASN A 663 25.06 -47.65 2.52
CA ASN A 663 24.66 -48.40 3.71
C ASN A 663 24.05 -49.76 3.32
N GLN A 664 23.25 -49.81 2.26
CA GLN A 664 22.65 -51.06 1.76
C GLN A 664 23.73 -52.02 1.22
N LYS A 665 24.72 -51.52 0.48
CA LYS A 665 25.87 -52.34 0.01
C LYS A 665 26.78 -52.84 1.14
N SER A 666 26.81 -52.15 2.28
CA SER A 666 27.60 -52.59 3.46
C SER A 666 26.89 -53.63 4.33
N GLN A 667 25.62 -53.92 4.06
CA GLN A 667 24.79 -54.87 4.82
C GLN A 667 24.57 -56.23 4.12
N ASP A 668 25.03 -56.39 2.87
CA ASP A 668 25.12 -57.70 2.21
C ASP A 668 26.56 -58.25 2.38
N PRO A 669 26.77 -59.27 3.25
CA PRO A 669 28.08 -59.90 3.45
C PRO A 669 28.54 -60.82 2.31
#